data_AF-A0A7S0GP91-F1
#
_entry.id   AF-A0A7S0GP91-F1
#
_cell.length_a   1.000
_cell.length_b   1.000
_cell.length_c   1.000
_cell.angle_alpha   90.00
_cell.angle_beta   90.00
_cell.angle_gamma   90.00
#
_symmetry.space_group_name_H-M   'P 1'
#
loop_
_entity.id
_entity.type
_entity.pdbx_description
1 polymer ?
#
loop_
_entity_poly.entity_id
_entity_poly.type
_entity_poly.pdbx_seq_one_letter_code
_entity_poly.pdbx_strand_id
1 'polypeptide(L)'
;ANPSVRISFQRKQPCKKPQKMLFFRRIPRILARGRRGGAVAPIGHRSLRTSGDSQNSKKFPHELKGLDENHIPHVEGGHFPEFLEKWTRTRFYQFGAAGTAGVLASAFYTGPLTLTTGTLAAVVTGYWALGLRDIWQKNHTLKRNFPVLAHFRYLAEQIRPEVRQYFIESDLDGRPFGRNQRSLVYQRAKGMVDSTSFGTRKNVYEPGYEFANHSLFPVSVDEVESHVIIGGQSCEQPYKASLVNISAMSYGSLSQNAVIALNTAAMRGGFYHNTGEGGVTPFHRKGGDVVWNLGTGYFGCRTLDGKFDPDKFAQLALQDFIKMIEIKLSQGAKPSHGGILPADKLTEEIAHIRGVPMGKDVNSPPRHSAFRDPLELMHFIKNLRELSGGKPVGIKLCVGRRHELSALIIAMVETGITPDFITVDGAEGGTGAAPYEFTNSIGAPLREGLTAVHNLLRGAGIRNQIKLIASGKVTSGFDVVRNLALGADLCNVARGMMFALGCVQALKCNTNKCPTGITTQDPQLMEGLHIPTKAMRVENYQASTVHAALEIIGAVGVRSPELLKAHHILYRGEDGKVHTMEDMYPELPYGILVDDIPDREQLCGDLERYGVWWEKGRNSLEEMVKGSYGTVPIEPDGEYYVSNHGCIRN
;
A
#
# COMPACT_ATOMS: atom_id res chain seq x y z
N ALA A 1 -48.85 -43.53 7.62
CA ALA A 1 -49.48 -43.31 8.93
C ALA A 1 -48.80 -42.13 9.61
N ASN A 2 -49.57 -41.07 9.86
CA ASN A 2 -49.16 -39.89 10.61
C ASN A 2 -49.13 -40.24 12.12
N PRO A 3 -48.36 -39.53 12.96
CA PRO A 3 -49.07 -38.49 13.72
C PRO A 3 -48.29 -37.19 13.92
N SER A 4 -49.10 -36.13 13.81
CA SER A 4 -48.94 -34.73 14.17
C SER A 4 -48.51 -34.46 15.62
N VAL A 5 -47.62 -33.49 15.81
CA VAL A 5 -47.57 -32.67 17.04
C VAL A 5 -47.58 -31.18 16.66
N ARG A 6 -48.58 -30.48 17.18
CA ARG A 6 -48.88 -29.05 17.01
C ARG A 6 -47.93 -28.19 17.84
N ILE A 7 -47.40 -27.12 17.27
CA ILE A 7 -46.75 -26.02 18.01
C ILE A 7 -47.72 -24.83 18.02
N SER A 8 -48.15 -24.42 19.22
CA SER A 8 -49.05 -23.29 19.43
C SER A 8 -48.27 -21.97 19.55
N PHE A 9 -48.63 -20.97 18.74
CA PHE A 9 -48.21 -19.59 18.90
C PHE A 9 -48.93 -18.94 20.09
N GLN A 10 -48.19 -18.42 21.07
CA GLN A 10 -48.69 -17.48 22.07
C GLN A 10 -48.12 -16.08 21.84
N ARG A 11 -49.04 -15.12 21.64
CA ARG A 11 -48.82 -13.68 21.53
C ARG A 11 -48.24 -13.12 22.85
N LYS A 12 -47.14 -12.37 22.79
CA LYS A 12 -46.65 -11.52 23.89
C LYS A 12 -47.26 -10.12 23.78
N GLN A 13 -47.92 -9.66 24.84
CA GLN A 13 -48.28 -8.26 25.10
C GLN A 13 -47.22 -7.58 26.01
N PRO A 14 -47.13 -6.23 26.03
CA PRO A 14 -45.94 -5.50 26.45
C PRO A 14 -45.89 -5.23 27.97
N CYS A 15 -44.68 -5.28 28.53
CA CYS A 15 -44.44 -5.05 29.96
C CYS A 15 -44.25 -3.54 30.27
N LYS A 16 -44.93 -3.09 31.33
CA LYS A 16 -45.02 -1.70 31.82
C LYS A 16 -43.76 -1.23 32.55
N LYS A 17 -43.47 0.07 32.45
CA LYS A 17 -42.50 0.84 33.28
C LYS A 17 -42.79 0.72 34.79
N PRO A 18 -41.78 0.85 35.67
CA PRO A 18 -42.00 1.30 37.04
C PRO A 18 -41.48 2.72 37.30
N GLN A 19 -42.28 3.47 38.05
CA GLN A 19 -42.01 4.81 38.58
C GLN A 19 -41.12 4.77 39.85
N LYS A 20 -40.50 5.93 40.11
CA LYS A 20 -39.71 6.33 41.27
C LYS A 20 -40.41 6.10 42.62
N MET A 21 -39.61 5.81 43.66
CA MET A 21 -39.90 6.23 45.04
C MET A 21 -38.62 6.57 45.80
N LEU A 22 -38.57 7.80 46.35
CA LEU A 22 -37.62 8.30 47.35
C LEU A 22 -38.01 7.79 48.75
N PHE A 23 -37.06 7.65 49.68
CA PHE A 23 -37.12 8.26 51.03
C PHE A 23 -35.75 8.24 51.75
N PHE A 24 -35.61 9.22 52.65
CA PHE A 24 -34.44 9.79 53.34
C PHE A 24 -33.87 9.02 54.57
N ARG A 25 -32.58 9.24 54.91
CA ARG A 25 -32.10 9.87 56.20
C ARG A 25 -30.56 9.89 56.42
N ARG A 26 -29.99 11.12 56.47
CA ARG A 26 -29.10 11.77 57.49
C ARG A 26 -27.84 11.02 58.05
N ILE A 27 -26.59 11.49 57.76
CA ILE A 27 -25.69 12.48 58.49
C ILE A 27 -24.86 11.83 59.65
N PRO A 28 -23.54 12.13 59.89
CA PRO A 28 -22.91 13.47 59.85
C PRO A 28 -21.52 13.68 59.21
N ARG A 29 -21.25 14.99 59.06
CA ARG A 29 -20.05 15.71 58.60
C ARG A 29 -18.90 15.71 59.63
N ILE A 30 -17.67 15.83 59.12
CA ILE A 30 -16.53 16.49 59.79
C ILE A 30 -15.92 17.54 58.83
N LEU A 31 -15.75 18.77 59.34
CA LEU A 31 -15.03 19.93 58.76
C LEU A 31 -13.50 19.73 58.94
N ALA A 32 -12.54 20.32 58.20
CA ALA A 32 -12.35 21.75 57.96
C ALA A 32 -11.12 22.05 57.05
N ARG A 33 -11.13 23.25 56.42
CA ARG A 33 -10.02 24.14 55.94
C ARG A 33 -9.20 23.67 54.71
N GLY A 34 -8.98 24.43 53.62
CA GLY A 34 -9.32 25.81 53.21
C GLY A 34 -8.16 26.50 52.48
N ARG A 35 -8.38 27.01 51.24
CA ARG A 35 -7.83 28.27 50.60
C ARG A 35 -8.03 28.21 49.06
N ARG A 36 -8.96 29.01 48.51
CA ARG A 36 -8.78 30.24 47.67
C ARG A 36 -7.99 29.99 46.36
N GLY A 37 -8.44 30.33 45.15
CA GLY A 37 -9.56 31.13 44.66
C GLY A 37 -9.13 31.83 43.35
N GLY A 38 -10.02 31.94 42.36
CA GLY A 38 -9.81 32.74 41.14
C GLY A 38 -10.63 32.27 39.94
N ALA A 39 -11.76 32.95 39.69
CA ALA A 39 -12.63 32.76 38.53
C ALA A 39 -12.97 34.13 37.93
N VAL A 40 -12.95 34.29 36.60
CA VAL A 40 -13.69 35.28 35.76
C VAL A 40 -13.62 34.77 34.30
N ALA A 41 -14.67 34.19 33.68
CA ALA A 41 -15.84 34.73 32.93
C ALA A 41 -15.58 35.15 31.45
N PRO A 42 -16.48 34.84 30.48
CA PRO A 42 -16.24 34.92 29.02
C PRO A 42 -16.94 36.11 28.33
N ILE A 43 -16.43 36.53 27.17
CA ILE A 43 -17.00 37.55 26.24
C ILE A 43 -16.65 37.04 24.82
N GLY A 44 -17.47 37.04 23.77
CA GLY A 44 -18.75 37.66 23.43
C GLY A 44 -18.70 37.97 21.91
N HIS A 45 -19.67 37.46 21.14
CA HIS A 45 -19.81 37.64 19.68
C HIS A 45 -20.01 39.11 19.24
N ARG A 46 -19.49 39.48 18.06
CA ARG A 46 -20.12 40.50 17.20
C ARG A 46 -19.79 40.31 15.71
N SER A 47 -20.86 40.33 14.91
CA SER A 47 -20.85 40.41 13.44
C SER A 47 -20.64 41.85 12.98
N LEU A 48 -20.20 42.05 11.73
CA LEU A 48 -20.49 43.23 10.90
C LEU A 48 -20.35 42.89 9.41
N ARG A 49 -21.41 43.18 8.64
CA ARG A 49 -21.46 43.25 7.16
C ARG A 49 -21.12 44.68 6.71
N THR A 50 -20.57 44.82 5.47
CA THR A 50 -20.82 45.87 4.43
C THR A 50 -19.64 45.84 3.43
N SER A 51 -19.79 45.37 2.17
CA SER A 51 -20.22 46.06 0.92
C SER A 51 -19.21 47.04 0.29
N GLY A 52 -18.91 46.86 -1.01
CA GLY A 52 -18.66 47.97 -1.95
C GLY A 52 -17.25 48.09 -2.57
N ASP A 53 -17.21 48.13 -3.90
CA ASP A 53 -16.06 48.22 -4.81
C ASP A 53 -15.13 49.45 -4.66
N SER A 54 -13.87 49.28 -5.08
CA SER A 54 -13.23 49.97 -6.22
C SER A 54 -11.75 50.38 -6.00
N GLN A 55 -10.94 49.94 -6.97
CA GLN A 55 -9.73 50.53 -7.58
C GLN A 55 -8.60 51.17 -6.73
N ASN A 56 -7.40 50.68 -7.06
CA ASN A 56 -6.13 51.39 -7.29
C ASN A 56 -5.18 51.76 -6.12
N SER A 57 -4.10 50.95 -6.08
CA SER A 57 -2.70 51.37 -6.10
C SER A 57 -2.05 52.07 -4.88
N LYS A 58 -0.92 51.45 -4.49
CA LYS A 58 0.26 51.99 -3.80
C LYS A 58 0.25 52.08 -2.26
N LYS A 59 1.38 51.57 -1.73
CA LYS A 59 2.01 51.72 -0.40
C LYS A 59 1.53 50.75 0.69
N PHE A 60 2.27 49.65 0.81
CA PHE A 60 2.35 48.87 2.06
C PHE A 60 3.09 49.70 3.12
N PRO A 61 2.52 49.94 4.32
CA PRO A 61 3.27 50.45 5.45
C PRO A 61 4.00 49.30 6.16
N HIS A 62 5.28 49.50 6.41
CA HIS A 62 6.05 48.78 7.42
C HIS A 62 5.50 49.12 8.80
N GLU A 63 4.99 48.13 9.54
CA GLU A 63 5.11 48.06 11.01
C GLU A 63 4.53 46.72 11.52
N LEU A 64 5.42 45.75 11.76
CA LEU A 64 5.17 44.62 12.65
C LEU A 64 6.25 44.66 13.73
N LYS A 65 5.96 45.37 14.83
CA LYS A 65 6.67 45.25 16.10
C LYS A 65 5.84 44.34 17.01
N GLY A 66 6.45 43.27 17.49
CA GLY A 66 5.92 42.49 18.61
C GLY A 66 5.63 41.02 18.29
N LEU A 67 6.64 40.27 17.86
CA LEU A 67 6.67 38.82 18.08
C LEU A 67 8.00 38.47 18.76
N ASP A 68 7.88 37.84 19.92
CA ASP A 68 8.93 37.41 20.82
C ASP A 68 9.85 36.39 20.11
N GLU A 69 11.11 36.75 19.86
CA GLU A 69 12.07 35.99 19.05
C GLU A 69 12.61 34.72 19.74
N ASN A 70 12.16 34.39 20.94
CA ASN A 70 12.83 33.39 21.78
C ASN A 70 12.19 31.99 21.83
N HIS A 71 11.46 31.53 20.82
CA HIS A 71 11.01 30.13 20.74
C HIS A 71 10.77 29.59 19.32
N ILE A 72 11.68 29.89 18.39
CA ILE A 72 11.78 29.12 17.14
C ILE A 72 12.80 28.00 17.41
N PRO A 73 12.41 26.71 17.37
CA PRO A 73 13.40 25.65 17.37
C PRO A 73 14.28 25.85 16.14
N HIS A 74 15.54 26.22 16.36
CA HIS A 74 16.56 26.25 15.32
C HIS A 74 16.66 24.83 14.76
N VAL A 75 16.06 24.61 13.60
CA VAL A 75 16.45 23.52 12.72
C VAL A 75 17.85 23.91 12.26
N GLU A 76 18.89 23.34 12.88
CA GLU A 76 20.25 23.40 12.35
C GLU A 76 20.22 22.80 10.94
N GLY A 77 20.06 23.68 9.95
CA GLY A 77 20.33 23.35 8.56
C GLY A 77 21.77 22.89 8.51
N GLY A 78 22.00 21.62 8.12
CA GLY A 78 23.32 21.02 8.12
C GLY A 78 24.34 21.91 7.41
N HIS A 79 25.19 22.58 8.18
CA HIS A 79 26.27 23.39 7.65
C HIS A 79 27.20 22.47 6.85
N PHE A 80 27.51 22.87 5.62
CA PHE A 80 28.58 22.23 4.89
C PHE A 80 29.86 22.48 5.70
N PRO A 81 30.70 21.47 5.97
CA PRO A 81 31.96 21.67 6.67
C PRO A 81 32.72 22.86 6.06
N GLU A 82 33.13 23.81 6.91
CA GLU A 82 33.64 25.14 6.48
C GLU A 82 34.83 25.04 5.50
N PHE A 83 35.58 23.93 5.56
CA PHE A 83 36.69 23.65 4.64
C PHE A 83 36.23 23.33 3.21
N LEU A 84 35.04 22.73 3.04
CA LEU A 84 34.48 22.37 1.74
C LEU A 84 33.90 23.59 1.01
N GLU A 85 33.31 24.54 1.74
CA GLU A 85 32.82 25.81 1.18
C GLU A 85 33.97 26.65 0.61
N LYS A 86 35.14 26.57 1.25
CA LYS A 86 36.36 27.28 0.84
C LYS A 86 37.10 26.62 -0.32
N TRP A 87 36.76 25.40 -0.73
CA TRP A 87 37.46 24.65 -1.79
C TRP A 87 37.07 25.06 -3.22
N THR A 88 37.24 26.34 -3.55
CA THR A 88 36.95 26.85 -4.89
C THR A 88 38.02 26.46 -5.90
N ARG A 89 37.83 26.79 -7.19
CA ARG A 89 38.86 26.60 -8.24
C ARG A 89 40.22 27.18 -7.84
N THR A 90 40.24 28.29 -7.12
CA THR A 90 41.47 28.90 -6.60
C THR A 90 42.22 27.96 -5.66
N ARG A 91 41.52 27.28 -4.75
CA ARG A 91 42.13 26.26 -3.87
C ARG A 91 42.61 25.06 -4.65
N PHE A 92 41.88 24.62 -5.68
CA PHE A 92 42.34 23.56 -6.57
C PHE A 92 43.69 23.90 -7.21
N TYR A 93 43.83 25.10 -7.79
CA TYR A 93 45.10 25.54 -8.37
C TYR A 93 46.21 25.69 -7.31
N GLN A 94 45.90 26.21 -6.12
CA GLN A 94 46.87 26.33 -5.01
C GLN A 94 47.38 24.96 -4.53
N PHE A 95 46.49 24.00 -4.32
CA PHE A 95 46.86 22.63 -3.93
C PHE A 95 47.63 21.91 -5.02
N GLY A 96 47.21 22.05 -6.28
CA GLY A 96 47.92 21.50 -7.41
C GLY A 96 49.34 22.07 -7.54
N ALA A 97 49.50 23.39 -7.38
CA ALA A 97 50.81 24.06 -7.41
C ALA A 97 51.72 23.65 -6.25
N ALA A 98 51.19 23.55 -5.03
CA ALA A 98 51.93 23.06 -3.86
C ALA A 98 52.35 21.59 -4.04
N GLY A 99 51.47 20.74 -4.59
CA GLY A 99 51.77 19.35 -4.93
C GLY A 99 52.89 19.24 -5.96
N THR A 100 52.83 20.03 -7.04
CA THR A 100 53.88 20.09 -8.06
C THR A 100 55.22 20.55 -7.45
N ALA A 101 55.21 21.57 -6.58
CA ALA A 101 56.42 22.01 -5.87
C ALA A 101 56.99 20.90 -4.95
N GLY A 102 56.13 20.14 -4.28
CA GLY A 102 56.54 18.98 -3.47
C GLY A 102 57.18 17.86 -4.30
N VAL A 103 56.65 17.58 -5.50
CA VAL A 103 57.26 16.63 -6.45
C VAL A 103 58.65 17.11 -6.88
N LEU A 104 58.80 18.40 -7.21
CA LEU A 104 60.09 18.98 -7.60
C LEU A 104 61.10 18.94 -6.46
N ALA A 105 60.67 19.23 -5.22
CA ALA A 105 61.51 19.11 -4.04
C ALA A 105 61.95 17.67 -3.81
N SER A 106 61.02 16.70 -3.88
CA SER A 106 61.35 15.27 -3.78
C SER A 106 62.36 14.85 -4.86
N ALA A 107 62.13 15.25 -6.11
CA ALA A 107 63.06 14.98 -7.21
C ALA A 107 64.46 15.55 -6.98
N PHE A 108 64.55 16.74 -6.35
CA PHE A 108 65.82 17.37 -6.00
C PHE A 108 66.55 16.65 -4.86
N TYR A 109 65.84 16.23 -3.81
CA TYR A 109 66.46 15.61 -2.64
C TYR A 109 66.76 14.11 -2.79
N THR A 110 65.84 13.34 -3.38
CA THR A 110 65.98 11.88 -3.49
C THR A 110 66.34 11.43 -4.90
N GLY A 111 66.24 12.30 -5.90
CA GLY A 111 66.47 12.00 -7.30
C GLY A 111 65.16 11.71 -8.07
N PRO A 112 65.12 12.04 -9.37
CA PRO A 112 63.89 12.01 -10.18
C PRO A 112 63.35 10.61 -10.48
N LEU A 113 64.20 9.58 -10.40
CA LEU A 113 63.85 8.19 -10.71
C LEU A 113 63.56 7.34 -9.48
N THR A 114 63.50 7.96 -8.29
CA THR A 114 63.12 7.22 -7.08
C THR A 114 61.64 6.89 -7.09
N LEU A 115 61.30 5.72 -6.54
CA LEU A 115 59.91 5.25 -6.44
C LEU A 115 59.01 6.25 -5.70
N THR A 116 59.56 6.94 -4.69
CA THR A 116 58.86 7.99 -3.92
C THR A 116 58.53 9.20 -4.80
N THR A 117 59.51 9.74 -5.53
CA THR A 117 59.28 10.86 -6.44
C THR A 117 58.34 10.47 -7.59
N GLY A 118 58.49 9.27 -8.15
CA GLY A 118 57.62 8.77 -9.22
C GLY A 118 56.17 8.59 -8.76
N THR A 119 55.93 8.05 -7.57
CA THR A 119 54.57 7.90 -7.01
C THR A 119 53.93 9.25 -6.70
N LEU A 120 54.66 10.19 -6.10
CA LEU A 120 54.20 11.57 -5.89
C LEU A 120 53.85 12.27 -7.21
N ALA A 121 54.72 12.15 -8.22
CA ALA A 121 54.49 12.73 -9.55
C ALA A 121 53.24 12.16 -10.22
N ALA A 122 53.01 10.85 -10.11
CA ALA A 122 51.82 10.19 -10.65
C ALA A 122 50.53 10.67 -9.97
N VAL A 123 50.53 10.81 -8.64
CA VAL A 123 49.37 11.32 -7.88
C VAL A 123 49.04 12.77 -8.26
N VAL A 124 50.05 13.65 -8.31
CA VAL A 124 49.86 15.06 -8.68
C VAL A 124 49.42 15.21 -10.13
N THR A 125 49.99 14.42 -11.04
CA THR A 125 49.54 14.38 -12.44
C THR A 125 48.09 13.93 -12.56
N GLY A 126 47.70 12.87 -11.82
CA GLY A 126 46.32 12.39 -11.76
C GLY A 126 45.34 13.44 -11.21
N TYR A 127 45.75 14.19 -10.18
CA TYR A 127 44.97 15.30 -9.61
C TYR A 127 44.72 16.41 -10.65
N TRP A 128 45.75 16.84 -11.38
CA TRP A 128 45.62 17.84 -12.44
C TRP A 128 44.76 17.34 -13.60
N ALA A 129 45.01 16.12 -14.07
CA ALA A 129 44.25 15.53 -15.17
C ALA A 129 42.74 15.42 -14.82
N LEU A 130 42.43 14.93 -13.62
CA LEU A 130 41.05 14.80 -13.15
C LEU A 130 40.40 16.17 -12.95
N GLY A 131 41.09 17.11 -12.31
CA GLY A 131 40.56 18.44 -12.03
C GLY A 131 40.36 19.30 -13.29
N LEU A 132 41.29 19.27 -14.25
CA LEU A 132 41.12 19.95 -15.53
C LEU A 132 39.98 19.35 -16.35
N ARG A 133 39.84 18.01 -16.33
CA ARG A 133 38.67 17.34 -16.91
C ARG A 133 37.36 17.80 -16.26
N ASP A 134 37.33 17.94 -14.95
CA ASP A 134 36.16 18.41 -14.21
C ASP A 134 35.81 19.90 -14.50
N ILE A 135 36.82 20.73 -14.80
CA ILE A 135 36.64 22.14 -15.18
C ILE A 135 36.13 22.30 -16.61
N TRP A 136 36.60 21.46 -17.53
CA TRP A 136 36.23 21.52 -18.95
C TRP A 136 34.91 20.85 -19.30
N GLN A 137 34.49 19.85 -18.53
CA GLN A 137 33.17 19.25 -18.74
C GLN A 137 32.05 20.28 -18.48
N LYS A 138 30.97 20.20 -19.27
CA LYS A 138 29.86 21.17 -19.25
C LYS A 138 28.60 20.66 -18.52
N ASN A 139 28.58 19.43 -18.05
CA ASN A 139 27.37 18.72 -17.62
C ASN A 139 27.11 18.81 -16.10
N HIS A 140 28.14 18.96 -15.28
CA HIS A 140 28.04 18.95 -13.81
C HIS A 140 28.62 20.22 -13.19
N THR A 141 27.74 21.14 -12.76
CA THR A 141 28.12 22.42 -12.13
C THR A 141 28.98 22.24 -10.89
N LEU A 142 28.67 21.25 -10.04
CA LEU A 142 29.42 20.97 -8.81
C LEU A 142 30.86 20.51 -9.08
N LYS A 143 31.07 19.55 -10.00
CA LYS A 143 32.43 19.10 -10.41
C LYS A 143 33.25 20.26 -10.98
N ARG A 144 32.59 21.17 -11.69
CA ARG A 144 33.22 22.34 -12.29
C ARG A 144 33.63 23.42 -11.26
N ASN A 145 32.85 23.58 -10.19
CA ASN A 145 33.12 24.58 -9.15
C ASN A 145 34.09 24.06 -8.07
N PHE A 146 34.05 22.75 -7.81
CA PHE A 146 34.88 22.05 -6.83
C PHE A 146 35.62 20.86 -7.48
N PRO A 147 36.63 21.11 -8.35
CA PRO A 147 37.33 20.05 -9.08
C PRO A 147 37.97 19.04 -8.13
N VAL A 148 37.97 17.76 -8.51
CA VAL A 148 38.44 16.61 -7.69
C VAL A 148 37.58 16.35 -6.45
N LEU A 149 37.32 17.36 -5.61
CA LEU A 149 36.61 17.23 -4.34
C LEU A 149 35.13 16.82 -4.52
N ALA A 150 34.46 17.29 -5.57
CA ALA A 150 33.08 16.92 -5.83
C ALA A 150 32.89 15.41 -6.02
N HIS A 151 33.91 14.66 -6.47
CA HIS A 151 33.84 13.20 -6.58
C HIS A 151 33.69 12.51 -5.22
N PHE A 152 34.29 13.07 -4.16
CA PHE A 152 34.09 12.56 -2.80
C PHE A 152 32.64 12.74 -2.35
N ARG A 153 32.02 13.90 -2.65
CA ARG A 153 30.59 14.11 -2.39
C ARG A 153 29.74 13.05 -3.10
N TYR A 154 29.96 12.83 -4.39
CA TYR A 154 29.17 11.84 -5.13
C TYR A 154 29.39 10.41 -4.62
N LEU A 155 30.61 10.07 -4.20
CA LEU A 155 30.90 8.79 -3.55
C LEU A 155 30.16 8.66 -2.21
N ALA A 156 30.21 9.69 -1.37
CA ALA A 156 29.48 9.73 -0.10
C ALA A 156 27.97 9.69 -0.31
N GLU A 157 27.43 10.39 -1.31
CA GLU A 157 26.01 10.34 -1.69
C GLU A 157 25.59 8.94 -2.15
N GLN A 158 26.47 8.21 -2.84
CA GLN A 158 26.20 6.82 -3.25
C GLN A 158 26.17 5.84 -2.08
N ILE A 159 26.97 6.06 -1.04
CA ILE A 159 27.08 5.19 0.14
C ILE A 159 26.07 5.58 1.25
N ARG A 160 25.62 6.85 1.25
CA ARG A 160 24.75 7.43 2.28
C ARG A 160 23.48 6.63 2.55
N PRO A 161 22.71 6.14 1.54
CA PRO A 161 21.46 5.42 1.81
C PRO A 161 21.70 4.16 2.63
N GLU A 162 22.71 3.38 2.27
CA GLU A 162 23.09 2.14 2.94
C GLU A 162 23.61 2.42 4.37
N VAL A 163 24.50 3.40 4.54
CA VAL A 163 24.99 3.79 5.88
C VAL A 163 23.84 4.25 6.77
N ARG A 164 22.94 5.08 6.25
CA ARG A 164 21.78 5.56 7.01
C ARG A 164 20.88 4.40 7.43
N GLN A 165 20.57 3.49 6.52
CA GLN A 165 19.69 2.35 6.78
C GLN A 165 20.25 1.37 7.83
N TYR A 166 21.57 1.10 7.81
CA TYR A 166 22.16 0.09 8.69
C TYR A 166 22.68 0.64 10.02
N PHE A 167 23.20 1.88 10.05
CA PHE A 167 23.86 2.42 11.23
C PHE A 167 23.11 3.57 11.93
N ILE A 168 22.19 4.26 11.24
CA ILE A 168 21.56 5.51 11.75
C ILE A 168 20.04 5.34 11.98
N GLU A 169 19.36 4.62 11.09
CA GLU A 169 17.91 4.45 11.12
C GLU A 169 17.46 3.76 12.42
N SER A 170 16.53 4.41 13.13
CA SER A 170 15.92 3.82 14.32
C SER A 170 15.08 2.60 13.94
N ASP A 171 14.74 1.77 14.93
CA ASP A 171 14.00 0.55 14.65
C ASP A 171 12.55 0.79 14.13
N LEU A 172 12.04 2.01 14.29
CA LEU A 172 10.65 2.41 13.99
C LEU A 172 10.52 3.39 12.81
N ASP A 173 11.53 4.23 12.53
CA ASP A 173 11.39 5.36 11.58
C ASP A 173 11.67 4.99 10.11
N GLY A 174 12.03 3.74 9.85
CA GLY A 174 12.34 3.25 8.52
C GLY A 174 11.22 3.41 7.51
N ARG A 175 11.53 4.04 6.37
CA ARG A 175 10.63 4.15 5.22
C ARG A 175 11.19 3.33 4.06
N PRO A 176 10.37 2.58 3.30
CA PRO A 176 8.92 2.38 3.47
C PRO A 176 8.50 1.42 4.61
N PHE A 177 9.41 0.57 5.12
CA PHE A 177 9.19 -0.30 6.28
C PHE A 177 10.26 -0.09 7.36
N GLY A 178 9.81 -0.07 8.62
CA GLY A 178 10.68 -0.01 9.78
C GLY A 178 11.53 -1.28 9.93
N ARG A 179 12.63 -1.19 10.68
CA ARG A 179 13.50 -2.35 10.95
C ARG A 179 12.76 -3.43 11.73
N ASN A 180 11.87 -3.07 12.66
CA ASN A 180 11.05 -4.04 13.41
C ASN A 180 10.15 -4.88 12.49
N GLN A 181 9.47 -4.24 11.52
CA GLN A 181 8.61 -4.95 10.55
C GLN A 181 9.44 -5.92 9.70
N ARG A 182 10.59 -5.47 9.18
CA ARG A 182 11.50 -6.32 8.39
C ARG A 182 12.07 -7.47 9.21
N SER A 183 12.48 -7.19 10.45
CA SER A 183 13.05 -8.20 11.36
C SER A 183 12.04 -9.27 11.72
N LEU A 184 10.78 -8.91 11.99
CA LEU A 184 9.69 -9.86 12.20
C LEU A 184 9.57 -10.83 11.02
N VAL A 185 9.52 -10.30 9.79
CA VAL A 185 9.43 -11.13 8.59
C VAL A 185 10.67 -12.04 8.45
N TYR A 186 11.88 -11.52 8.66
CA TYR A 186 13.10 -12.33 8.57
C TYR A 186 13.18 -13.42 9.64
N GLN A 187 12.70 -13.16 10.86
CA GLN A 187 12.68 -14.13 11.95
C GLN A 187 11.73 -15.27 11.63
N ARG A 188 10.48 -14.95 11.27
CA ARG A 188 9.46 -15.92 10.84
C ARG A 188 9.91 -16.73 9.63
N ALA A 189 10.49 -16.06 8.62
CA ALA A 189 11.01 -16.74 7.44
C ALA A 189 12.09 -17.77 7.79
N LYS A 190 12.96 -17.48 8.77
CA LYS A 190 14.00 -18.40 9.21
C LYS A 190 13.49 -19.49 10.18
N GLY A 191 12.20 -19.52 10.50
CA GLY A 191 11.64 -20.44 11.50
C GLY A 191 12.18 -20.20 12.91
N MET A 192 12.67 -18.99 13.20
CA MET A 192 13.14 -18.63 14.53
C MET A 192 11.95 -18.14 15.37
N VAL A 193 11.99 -18.41 16.68
CA VAL A 193 10.99 -17.89 17.63
C VAL A 193 10.93 -16.37 17.50
N ASP A 194 9.76 -15.83 17.17
CA ASP A 194 9.53 -14.38 17.03
C ASP A 194 9.28 -13.68 18.39
N SER A 195 9.70 -14.31 19.49
CA SER A 195 9.64 -13.75 20.82
C SER A 195 10.65 -12.62 20.97
N THR A 196 10.16 -11.42 21.23
CA THR A 196 11.00 -10.28 21.61
C THR A 196 11.05 -10.18 23.14
N SER A 197 12.24 -10.21 23.72
CA SER A 197 12.45 -9.88 25.14
C SER A 197 12.34 -8.36 25.35
N PHE A 198 12.02 -7.92 26.57
CA PHE A 198 11.97 -6.51 27.02
C PHE A 198 10.63 -5.77 26.84
N GLY A 199 9.63 -6.34 26.17
CA GLY A 199 8.26 -5.80 26.10
C GLY A 199 8.02 -4.78 24.98
N THR A 200 6.91 -4.03 25.05
CA THR A 200 6.45 -3.12 23.98
C THR A 200 7.42 -1.96 23.78
N ARG A 201 8.01 -1.86 22.57
CA ARG A 201 8.90 -0.76 22.17
C ARG A 201 8.20 0.40 21.46
N LYS A 202 6.94 0.22 21.04
CA LYS A 202 6.13 1.29 20.44
C LYS A 202 5.61 2.23 21.52
N ASN A 203 5.41 3.50 21.19
CA ASN A 203 4.77 4.44 22.10
C ASN A 203 3.24 4.24 22.03
N VAL A 204 2.68 3.47 22.97
CA VAL A 204 1.24 3.13 22.97
C VAL A 204 0.30 4.31 23.21
N TYR A 205 0.85 5.47 23.59
CA TYR A 205 0.13 6.72 23.80
C TYR A 205 0.25 7.69 22.63
N GLU A 206 1.01 7.35 21.58
CA GLU A 206 1.11 8.19 20.39
C GLU A 206 -0.18 8.12 19.54
N PRO A 207 -0.63 9.26 18.97
CA PRO A 207 -1.68 9.24 17.95
C PRO A 207 -1.31 8.30 16.81
N GLY A 208 -2.28 7.53 16.32
CA GLY A 208 -2.06 6.52 15.30
C GLY A 208 -1.76 5.12 15.85
N TYR A 209 -1.60 4.94 17.17
CA TYR A 209 -1.41 3.62 17.75
C TYR A 209 -2.69 2.77 17.62
N GLU A 210 -2.50 1.53 17.15
CA GLU A 210 -3.56 0.55 16.94
C GLU A 210 -3.32 -0.68 17.78
N PHE A 211 -4.42 -1.18 18.35
CA PHE A 211 -4.40 -2.35 19.20
C PHE A 211 -5.76 -3.05 19.21
N ALA A 212 -5.78 -4.27 19.70
CA ALA A 212 -7.01 -5.01 19.99
C ALA A 212 -7.06 -5.28 21.49
N ASN A 213 -8.26 -5.21 22.07
CA ASN A 213 -8.47 -5.66 23.44
C ASN A 213 -8.61 -7.18 23.46
N HIS A 214 -7.90 -7.83 24.37
CA HIS A 214 -8.03 -9.28 24.56
C HIS A 214 -9.28 -9.59 25.38
N SER A 215 -9.83 -10.79 25.18
CA SER A 215 -10.85 -11.38 26.04
C SER A 215 -10.21 -11.92 27.31
N LEU A 216 -10.90 -11.79 28.45
CA LEU A 216 -10.55 -12.50 29.69
C LEU A 216 -10.72 -14.02 29.56
N PHE A 217 -11.49 -14.45 28.56
CA PHE A 217 -11.74 -15.84 28.20
C PHE A 217 -11.36 -16.04 26.73
N PRO A 218 -10.05 -16.16 26.42
CA PRO A 218 -9.60 -16.39 25.07
C PRO A 218 -10.07 -17.76 24.56
N VAL A 219 -10.22 -17.87 23.24
CA VAL A 219 -10.62 -19.12 22.58
C VAL A 219 -9.51 -19.58 21.64
N SER A 220 -9.39 -20.89 21.45
CA SER A 220 -8.56 -21.44 20.38
C SER A 220 -9.35 -21.37 19.08
N VAL A 221 -8.75 -20.82 18.03
CA VAL A 221 -9.28 -20.85 16.66
C VAL A 221 -8.66 -22.04 15.95
N ASP A 222 -9.49 -22.85 15.31
CA ASP A 222 -9.04 -24.05 14.61
C ASP A 222 -8.35 -23.68 13.29
N GLU A 223 -7.35 -24.44 12.86
CA GLU A 223 -6.61 -24.20 11.63
C GLU A 223 -7.50 -24.33 10.38
N VAL A 224 -8.63 -25.05 10.46
CA VAL A 224 -9.61 -25.11 9.37
C VAL A 224 -10.16 -23.73 8.97
N GLU A 225 -10.18 -22.77 9.91
CA GLU A 225 -10.61 -21.39 9.72
C GLU A 225 -9.57 -20.54 8.96
N SER A 226 -8.41 -21.10 8.61
CA SER A 226 -7.34 -20.40 7.91
C SER A 226 -7.58 -20.23 6.41
N HIS A 227 -8.77 -20.57 5.91
CA HIS A 227 -9.10 -20.60 4.50
C HIS A 227 -10.47 -19.99 4.19
N VAL A 228 -10.60 -19.42 3.01
CA VAL A 228 -11.81 -18.80 2.48
C VAL A 228 -12.13 -19.38 1.11
N ILE A 229 -13.41 -19.69 0.88
CA ILE A 229 -13.89 -20.12 -0.44
C ILE A 229 -14.18 -18.88 -1.29
N ILE A 230 -13.55 -18.81 -2.47
CA ILE A 230 -13.74 -17.79 -3.50
C ILE A 230 -14.49 -18.41 -4.68
N GLY A 231 -15.59 -17.78 -5.08
CA GLY A 231 -16.48 -18.26 -6.14
C GLY A 231 -17.92 -17.88 -5.80
N GLY A 232 -18.50 -16.98 -6.56
CA GLY A 232 -19.89 -16.57 -6.44
C GLY A 232 -20.84 -17.61 -7.05
N GLN A 233 -22.13 -17.26 -7.13
CA GLN A 233 -23.18 -18.17 -7.61
C GLN A 233 -22.96 -18.67 -9.05
N SER A 234 -22.32 -17.86 -9.88
CA SER A 234 -22.04 -18.18 -11.29
C SER A 234 -20.72 -18.92 -11.51
N CYS A 235 -19.96 -19.22 -10.45
CA CYS A 235 -18.69 -19.93 -10.52
C CYS A 235 -18.91 -21.44 -10.39
N GLU A 236 -18.33 -22.21 -11.31
CA GLU A 236 -18.45 -23.68 -11.33
C GLU A 236 -17.25 -24.35 -10.62
N GLN A 237 -16.13 -23.64 -10.50
CA GLN A 237 -14.89 -24.16 -9.91
C GLN A 237 -14.41 -23.30 -8.72
N PRO A 238 -15.16 -23.22 -7.61
CA PRO A 238 -14.78 -22.40 -6.47
C PRO A 238 -13.41 -22.82 -5.92
N TYR A 239 -12.63 -21.84 -5.48
CA TYR A 239 -11.27 -22.03 -5.00
C TYR A 239 -11.15 -21.79 -3.49
N LYS A 240 -10.49 -22.70 -2.77
CA LYS A 240 -10.22 -22.57 -1.34
C LYS A 240 -8.88 -21.87 -1.12
N ALA A 241 -8.90 -20.56 -0.90
CA ALA A 241 -7.71 -19.75 -0.68
C ALA A 241 -7.31 -19.70 0.80
N SER A 242 -6.02 -19.55 1.09
CA SER A 242 -5.55 -19.27 2.46
C SER A 242 -5.90 -17.83 2.87
N LEU A 243 -5.89 -17.51 4.17
CA LEU A 243 -6.03 -16.12 4.66
C LEU A 243 -4.91 -15.19 4.18
N VAL A 244 -3.73 -15.73 3.89
CA VAL A 244 -2.57 -14.97 3.39
C VAL A 244 -1.99 -15.63 2.15
N ASN A 245 -1.96 -14.92 1.02
CA ASN A 245 -1.43 -15.43 -0.25
C ASN A 245 -0.40 -14.47 -0.86
N ILE A 246 0.29 -14.91 -1.91
CA ILE A 246 1.28 -14.09 -2.61
C ILE A 246 0.58 -13.14 -3.58
N SER A 247 0.77 -11.83 -3.38
CA SER A 247 0.21 -10.79 -4.25
C SER A 247 0.91 -10.71 -5.61
N ALA A 248 0.23 -10.10 -6.58
CA ALA A 248 0.65 -9.93 -7.97
C ALA A 248 2.06 -9.31 -8.13
N MET A 249 3.02 -10.08 -8.62
CA MET A 249 4.38 -9.61 -8.94
C MET A 249 4.91 -10.28 -10.22
N SER A 250 5.19 -9.49 -11.26
CA SER A 250 5.49 -10.03 -12.59
C SER A 250 6.87 -10.66 -12.75
N TYR A 251 6.94 -11.76 -13.48
CA TYR A 251 8.19 -12.19 -14.12
C TYR A 251 8.72 -11.08 -15.05
N GLY A 252 10.02 -10.83 -15.00
CA GLY A 252 10.66 -9.65 -15.56
C GLY A 252 10.90 -8.57 -14.49
N SER A 253 9.90 -8.27 -13.65
CA SER A 253 10.16 -7.47 -12.43
C SER A 253 10.93 -8.31 -11.42
N LEU A 254 10.46 -9.54 -11.20
CA LEU A 254 11.13 -10.60 -10.45
C LEU A 254 12.04 -11.42 -11.36
N SER A 255 13.09 -11.99 -10.76
CA SER A 255 13.94 -12.99 -11.38
C SER A 255 13.22 -14.34 -11.52
N GLN A 256 13.74 -15.20 -12.40
CA GLN A 256 13.27 -16.58 -12.52
C GLN A 256 13.34 -17.32 -11.18
N ASN A 257 14.48 -17.22 -10.47
CA ASN A 257 14.68 -17.90 -9.19
C ASN A 257 13.67 -17.46 -8.13
N ALA A 258 13.31 -16.17 -8.11
CA ALA A 258 12.29 -15.65 -7.19
C ALA A 258 10.92 -16.24 -7.50
N VAL A 259 10.51 -16.27 -8.78
CA VAL A 259 9.22 -16.83 -9.20
C VAL A 259 9.12 -18.32 -8.86
N ILE A 260 10.19 -19.09 -9.12
CA ILE A 260 10.24 -20.53 -8.80
C ILE A 260 10.15 -20.73 -7.28
N ALA A 261 10.91 -19.97 -6.48
CA ALA A 261 10.89 -20.09 -5.03
C ALA A 261 9.50 -19.76 -4.45
N LEU A 262 8.85 -18.71 -4.95
CA LEU A 262 7.49 -18.31 -4.56
C LEU A 262 6.45 -19.38 -4.91
N ASN A 263 6.46 -19.92 -6.14
CA ASN A 263 5.50 -20.96 -6.52
C ASN A 263 5.76 -22.30 -5.79
N THR A 264 7.02 -22.64 -5.54
CA THR A 264 7.38 -23.82 -4.74
C THR A 264 6.89 -23.69 -3.30
N ALA A 265 6.99 -22.49 -2.71
CA ALA A 265 6.45 -22.22 -1.39
C ALA A 265 4.92 -22.31 -1.35
N ALA A 266 4.25 -21.74 -2.36
CA ALA A 266 2.80 -21.85 -2.55
C ALA A 266 2.31 -23.30 -2.60
N MET A 267 3.00 -24.16 -3.36
CA MET A 267 2.72 -25.60 -3.40
C MET A 267 2.81 -26.24 -2.02
N ARG A 268 3.89 -25.97 -1.29
CA ARG A 268 4.18 -26.61 0.00
C ARG A 268 3.22 -26.15 1.11
N GLY A 269 2.89 -24.86 1.12
CA GLY A 269 2.06 -24.25 2.16
C GLY A 269 0.56 -24.15 1.84
N GLY A 270 0.11 -24.62 0.67
CA GLY A 270 -1.32 -24.62 0.32
C GLY A 270 -1.91 -23.21 0.14
N PHE A 271 -1.14 -22.27 -0.41
CA PHE A 271 -1.61 -20.91 -0.74
C PHE A 271 -1.28 -20.58 -2.19
N TYR A 272 -1.96 -19.62 -2.80
CA TYR A 272 -1.74 -19.32 -4.23
C TYR A 272 -0.57 -18.35 -4.48
N HIS A 273 -0.06 -18.40 -5.71
CA HIS A 273 0.87 -17.41 -6.27
C HIS A 273 0.22 -16.62 -7.43
N ASN A 274 0.07 -15.31 -7.25
CA ASN A 274 -0.41 -14.44 -8.32
C ASN A 274 0.74 -14.00 -9.26
N THR A 275 0.58 -14.22 -10.56
CA THR A 275 1.63 -14.01 -11.58
C THR A 275 2.06 -12.56 -11.78
N GLY A 276 1.24 -11.61 -11.34
CA GLY A 276 1.33 -10.23 -11.81
C GLY A 276 1.14 -10.10 -13.32
N GLU A 277 1.42 -8.90 -13.83
CA GLU A 277 1.07 -8.52 -15.21
C GLU A 277 1.95 -9.14 -16.29
N GLY A 278 3.01 -9.89 -15.93
CA GLY A 278 4.03 -10.35 -16.88
C GLY A 278 3.62 -11.53 -17.76
N GLY A 279 2.43 -12.07 -17.55
CA GLY A 279 1.96 -13.33 -18.15
C GLY A 279 2.33 -14.56 -17.30
N VAL A 280 1.69 -15.69 -17.61
CA VAL A 280 2.02 -16.99 -17.00
C VAL A 280 3.26 -17.56 -17.68
N THR A 281 4.21 -18.07 -16.90
CA THR A 281 5.49 -18.58 -17.41
C THR A 281 5.75 -20.01 -16.92
N PRO A 282 6.69 -20.76 -17.53
CA PRO A 282 7.11 -22.07 -17.03
C PRO A 282 7.57 -22.05 -15.56
N PHE A 283 8.04 -20.90 -15.07
CA PHE A 283 8.50 -20.73 -13.69
C PHE A 283 7.38 -20.71 -12.66
N HIS A 284 6.15 -20.46 -13.09
CA HIS A 284 4.95 -20.58 -12.26
C HIS A 284 4.42 -22.03 -12.22
N ARG A 285 5.00 -22.96 -13.00
CA ARG A 285 4.54 -24.36 -13.10
C ARG A 285 5.39 -25.29 -12.23
N LYS A 286 5.46 -24.99 -10.93
CA LYS A 286 6.22 -25.77 -9.93
C LYS A 286 5.31 -26.48 -8.92
N GLY A 287 4.04 -26.67 -9.29
CA GLY A 287 3.02 -27.40 -8.54
C GLY A 287 2.14 -26.54 -7.65
N GLY A 288 2.49 -25.26 -7.43
CA GLY A 288 1.66 -24.34 -6.64
C GLY A 288 0.52 -23.76 -7.47
N ASP A 289 -0.63 -23.55 -6.83
CA ASP A 289 -1.79 -22.90 -7.43
C ASP A 289 -1.48 -21.46 -7.86
N VAL A 290 -2.05 -21.05 -9.00
CA VAL A 290 -1.77 -19.76 -9.63
C VAL A 290 -3.03 -18.92 -9.81
N VAL A 291 -2.91 -17.63 -9.51
CA VAL A 291 -3.85 -16.61 -9.96
C VAL A 291 -3.24 -15.90 -11.16
N TRP A 292 -3.89 -16.00 -12.32
CA TRP A 292 -3.41 -15.31 -13.51
C TRP A 292 -3.91 -13.87 -13.51
N ASN A 293 -2.98 -12.93 -13.35
CA ASN A 293 -3.28 -11.51 -13.32
C ASN A 293 -3.14 -10.89 -14.73
N LEU A 294 -4.27 -10.48 -15.30
CA LEU A 294 -4.37 -9.81 -16.59
C LEU A 294 -4.21 -8.30 -16.44
N GLY A 295 -3.06 -7.77 -16.85
CA GLY A 295 -2.84 -6.33 -17.00
C GLY A 295 -3.32 -5.79 -18.35
N THR A 296 -3.27 -4.47 -18.51
CA THR A 296 -3.68 -3.75 -19.74
C THR A 296 -2.88 -4.12 -20.99
N GLY A 297 -1.67 -4.66 -20.82
CA GLY A 297 -0.84 -5.17 -21.92
C GLY A 297 -1.21 -6.57 -22.41
N TYR A 298 -2.13 -7.27 -21.74
CA TYR A 298 -2.59 -8.64 -22.03
C TYR A 298 -1.46 -9.64 -22.31
N PHE A 299 -0.33 -9.51 -21.60
CA PHE A 299 0.81 -10.40 -21.80
C PHE A 299 0.43 -11.86 -21.53
N GLY A 300 0.78 -12.73 -22.48
CA GLY A 300 0.37 -14.15 -22.50
C GLY A 300 -0.96 -14.44 -23.23
N CYS A 301 -1.80 -13.45 -23.51
CA CYS A 301 -3.10 -13.62 -24.21
C CYS A 301 -3.46 -12.42 -25.08
N ARG A 302 -2.49 -11.98 -25.91
CA ARG A 302 -2.66 -10.84 -26.80
C ARG A 302 -2.49 -11.19 -28.26
N THR A 303 -3.13 -10.38 -29.09
CA THR A 303 -2.87 -10.26 -30.52
C THR A 303 -1.56 -9.48 -30.77
N LEU A 304 -1.09 -9.49 -32.02
CA LEU A 304 0.12 -8.74 -32.41
C LEU A 304 -0.07 -7.22 -32.25
N ASP A 305 -1.27 -6.69 -32.46
CA ASP A 305 -1.62 -5.28 -32.22
C ASP A 305 -1.88 -4.95 -30.74
N GLY A 306 -1.76 -5.95 -29.84
CA GLY A 306 -1.82 -5.74 -28.39
C GLY A 306 -3.20 -5.70 -27.77
N LYS A 307 -4.21 -6.18 -28.49
CA LYS A 307 -5.56 -6.40 -27.97
C LYS A 307 -5.64 -7.77 -27.32
N PHE A 308 -6.71 -7.97 -26.55
CA PHE A 308 -7.04 -9.26 -25.94
C PHE A 308 -7.33 -10.33 -27.01
N ASP A 309 -6.78 -11.51 -26.82
CA ASP A 309 -6.96 -12.69 -27.69
C ASP A 309 -7.69 -13.79 -26.89
N PRO A 310 -8.98 -14.05 -27.18
CA PRO A 310 -9.79 -14.98 -26.41
C PRO A 310 -9.34 -16.44 -26.55
N ASP A 311 -8.82 -16.84 -27.71
CA ASP A 311 -8.39 -18.21 -27.95
C ASP A 311 -7.12 -18.53 -27.14
N LYS A 312 -6.13 -17.63 -27.18
CA LYS A 312 -4.93 -17.76 -26.34
C LYS A 312 -5.26 -17.70 -24.86
N PHE A 313 -6.21 -16.84 -24.48
CA PHE A 313 -6.70 -16.78 -23.11
C PHE A 313 -7.28 -18.13 -22.69
N ALA A 314 -8.24 -18.68 -23.44
CA ALA A 314 -8.89 -19.95 -23.10
C ALA A 314 -7.89 -21.10 -23.00
N GLN A 315 -6.97 -21.24 -23.96
CA GLN A 315 -5.94 -22.29 -23.97
C GLN A 315 -5.10 -22.31 -22.69
N LEU A 316 -4.74 -21.12 -22.19
CA LEU A 316 -3.93 -21.01 -20.97
C LEU A 316 -4.81 -21.09 -19.72
N ALA A 317 -5.96 -20.41 -19.69
CA ALA A 317 -6.86 -20.35 -18.55
C ALA A 317 -7.41 -21.73 -18.16
N LEU A 318 -7.58 -22.65 -19.13
CA LEU A 318 -8.05 -24.01 -18.87
C LEU A 318 -7.03 -24.90 -18.14
N GLN A 319 -5.77 -24.51 -18.05
CA GLN A 319 -4.75 -25.30 -17.34
C GLN A 319 -5.10 -25.47 -15.85
N ASP A 320 -5.00 -26.69 -15.33
CA ASP A 320 -5.48 -27.04 -13.97
C ASP A 320 -4.81 -26.25 -12.84
N PHE A 321 -3.55 -25.85 -13.00
CA PHE A 321 -2.80 -25.10 -11.99
C PHE A 321 -3.21 -23.62 -11.92
N ILE A 322 -3.89 -23.08 -12.94
CA ILE A 322 -4.49 -21.75 -12.88
C ILE A 322 -5.85 -21.90 -12.22
N LYS A 323 -6.01 -21.33 -11.03
CA LYS A 323 -7.21 -21.49 -10.21
C LYS A 323 -8.14 -20.30 -10.27
N MET A 324 -7.62 -19.09 -10.50
CA MET A 324 -8.41 -17.86 -10.58
C MET A 324 -7.82 -16.90 -11.60
N ILE A 325 -8.66 -16.01 -12.10
CA ILE A 325 -8.29 -14.94 -13.03
C ILE A 325 -8.53 -13.59 -12.35
N GLU A 326 -7.54 -12.70 -12.38
CA GLU A 326 -7.65 -11.35 -11.81
C GLU A 326 -7.43 -10.30 -12.91
N ILE A 327 -8.45 -9.48 -13.18
CA ILE A 327 -8.33 -8.34 -14.10
C ILE A 327 -7.79 -7.15 -13.31
N LYS A 328 -6.59 -6.69 -13.65
CA LYS A 328 -5.94 -5.58 -12.94
C LYS A 328 -6.30 -4.24 -13.57
N LEU A 329 -7.32 -3.59 -13.01
CA LEU A 329 -7.71 -2.23 -13.38
C LEU A 329 -6.65 -1.19 -12.98
N SER A 330 -6.11 -1.30 -11.77
CA SER A 330 -5.04 -0.44 -11.27
C SER A 330 -4.23 -1.08 -10.14
N GLN A 331 -3.12 -0.45 -9.75
CA GLN A 331 -2.32 -0.84 -8.57
C GLN A 331 -2.01 0.38 -7.71
N GLY A 332 -1.78 0.15 -6.42
CA GLY A 332 -1.52 1.21 -5.45
C GLY A 332 -0.37 2.15 -5.80
N ALA A 333 0.76 1.61 -6.23
CA ALA A 333 1.97 2.39 -6.48
C ALA A 333 1.93 3.30 -7.73
N LYS A 334 0.97 3.08 -8.62
CA LYS A 334 0.78 3.89 -9.83
C LYS A 334 -0.64 3.72 -10.37
N PRO A 335 -1.64 4.24 -9.65
CA PRO A 335 -3.02 4.17 -10.13
C PRO A 335 -3.12 4.92 -11.46
N SER A 336 -3.92 4.41 -12.40
CA SER A 336 -4.11 5.00 -13.73
C SER A 336 -2.87 4.98 -14.66
N HIS A 337 -1.87 4.14 -14.38
CA HIS A 337 -0.74 3.88 -15.27
C HIS A 337 -0.54 2.38 -15.50
N GLY A 338 -0.18 2.00 -16.72
CA GLY A 338 0.14 0.61 -17.05
C GLY A 338 1.46 0.12 -16.41
N GLY A 339 1.67 -1.20 -16.48
CA GLY A 339 2.94 -1.85 -16.18
C GLY A 339 4.13 -1.19 -16.90
N ILE A 340 5.30 -1.17 -16.24
CA ILE A 340 6.55 -0.65 -16.79
C ILE A 340 7.60 -1.73 -16.52
N LEU A 341 8.27 -2.19 -17.58
CA LEU A 341 9.48 -2.99 -17.47
C LEU A 341 10.61 -2.27 -18.21
N PRO A 342 11.67 -1.81 -17.50
CA PRO A 342 12.82 -1.19 -18.13
C PRO A 342 13.50 -2.10 -19.16
N ALA A 343 14.04 -1.50 -20.23
CA ALA A 343 14.71 -2.20 -21.32
C ALA A 343 15.86 -3.08 -20.81
N ASP A 344 16.61 -2.62 -19.80
CA ASP A 344 17.70 -3.37 -19.17
C ASP A 344 17.26 -4.68 -18.53
N LYS A 345 15.95 -4.87 -18.29
CA LYS A 345 15.36 -6.09 -17.74
C LYS A 345 14.57 -6.89 -18.78
N LEU A 346 14.55 -6.45 -20.04
CA LEU A 346 13.87 -7.13 -21.12
C LEU A 346 14.85 -8.10 -21.79
N THR A 347 14.78 -9.38 -21.42
CA THR A 347 15.49 -10.47 -22.09
C THR A 347 14.70 -10.99 -23.28
N GLU A 348 15.34 -11.73 -24.19
CA GLU A 348 14.66 -12.37 -25.32
C GLU A 348 13.52 -13.30 -24.86
N GLU A 349 13.74 -14.03 -23.77
CA GLU A 349 12.71 -14.89 -23.16
C GLU A 349 11.50 -14.05 -22.70
N ILE A 350 11.73 -12.94 -21.99
CA ILE A 350 10.65 -12.07 -21.53
C ILE A 350 9.92 -11.43 -22.71
N ALA A 351 10.65 -10.99 -23.73
CA ALA A 351 10.07 -10.41 -24.95
C ALA A 351 9.18 -11.42 -25.68
N HIS A 352 9.63 -12.67 -25.81
CA HIS A 352 8.84 -13.76 -26.39
C HIS A 352 7.59 -14.07 -25.57
N ILE A 353 7.71 -14.25 -24.26
CA ILE A 353 6.56 -14.49 -23.35
C ILE A 353 5.53 -13.37 -23.45
N ARG A 354 5.99 -12.12 -23.54
CA ARG A 354 5.13 -10.93 -23.59
C ARG A 354 4.65 -10.57 -25.00
N GLY A 355 5.20 -11.17 -26.06
CA GLY A 355 4.89 -10.79 -27.44
C GLY A 355 5.22 -9.32 -27.75
N VAL A 356 6.39 -8.85 -27.32
CA VAL A 356 6.86 -7.46 -27.52
C VAL A 356 8.25 -7.43 -28.16
N PRO A 357 8.60 -6.37 -28.91
CA PRO A 357 9.93 -6.24 -29.50
C PRO A 357 11.00 -5.93 -28.43
N MET A 358 12.24 -6.35 -28.71
CA MET A 358 13.42 -6.07 -27.88
C MET A 358 13.89 -4.60 -27.98
N GLY A 359 14.71 -4.18 -27.01
CA GLY A 359 15.53 -2.96 -27.11
C GLY A 359 14.87 -1.65 -26.63
N LYS A 360 13.65 -1.70 -26.07
CA LYS A 360 12.96 -0.54 -25.48
C LYS A 360 12.23 -0.92 -24.20
N ASP A 361 11.91 0.09 -23.39
CA ASP A 361 11.04 -0.08 -22.22
C ASP A 361 9.68 -0.64 -22.65
N VAL A 362 9.18 -1.61 -21.90
CA VAL A 362 7.84 -2.15 -22.10
C VAL A 362 6.86 -1.36 -21.24
N ASN A 363 6.15 -0.43 -21.87
CA ASN A 363 5.12 0.39 -21.26
C ASN A 363 3.74 -0.12 -21.67
N SER A 364 2.97 -0.64 -20.72
CA SER A 364 1.59 -1.04 -20.98
C SER A 364 0.67 0.19 -21.05
N PRO A 365 -0.43 0.13 -21.82
CA PRO A 365 -1.42 1.21 -21.85
C PRO A 365 -2.00 1.51 -20.45
N PRO A 366 -2.49 2.73 -20.18
CA PRO A 366 -3.08 3.07 -18.89
C PRO A 366 -4.46 2.44 -18.67
N ARG A 367 -5.15 2.01 -19.73
CA ARG A 367 -6.48 1.38 -19.67
C ARG A 367 -6.53 0.09 -20.48
N HIS A 368 -7.46 -0.78 -20.10
CA HIS A 368 -7.80 -1.96 -20.88
C HIS A 368 -8.47 -1.57 -22.20
N SER A 369 -8.11 -2.25 -23.29
CA SER A 369 -8.74 -2.04 -24.61
C SER A 369 -9.95 -2.93 -24.87
N ALA A 370 -10.27 -3.86 -23.96
CA ALA A 370 -11.32 -4.87 -24.15
C ALA A 370 -12.71 -4.39 -23.72
N PHE A 371 -12.76 -3.31 -22.94
CA PHE A 371 -13.97 -2.66 -22.44
C PHE A 371 -13.69 -1.17 -22.28
N ARG A 372 -14.74 -0.36 -22.33
CA ARG A 372 -14.67 1.11 -22.27
C ARG A 372 -15.33 1.68 -21.03
N ASP A 373 -16.29 0.96 -20.47
CA ASP A 373 -17.10 1.38 -19.33
C ASP A 373 -17.37 0.19 -18.37
N PRO A 374 -17.95 0.45 -17.19
CA PRO A 374 -18.25 -0.60 -16.22
C PRO A 374 -19.24 -1.68 -16.69
N LEU A 375 -20.19 -1.38 -17.58
CA LEU A 375 -21.14 -2.39 -18.09
C LEU A 375 -20.42 -3.38 -19.01
N GLU A 376 -19.59 -2.87 -19.92
CA GLU A 376 -18.73 -3.71 -20.77
C GLU A 376 -17.75 -4.55 -19.93
N LEU A 377 -17.23 -4.01 -18.82
CA LEU A 377 -16.39 -4.78 -17.89
C LEU A 377 -17.15 -5.96 -17.27
N MET A 378 -18.42 -5.79 -16.89
CA MET A 378 -19.22 -6.90 -16.34
C MET A 378 -19.40 -8.02 -17.36
N HIS A 379 -19.72 -7.67 -18.61
CA HIS A 379 -19.80 -8.66 -19.69
C HIS A 379 -18.44 -9.31 -19.99
N PHE A 380 -17.34 -8.56 -19.88
CA PHE A 380 -16.00 -9.11 -20.03
C PHE A 380 -15.66 -10.11 -18.92
N ILE A 381 -16.02 -9.83 -17.66
CA ILE A 381 -15.88 -10.78 -16.54
C ILE A 381 -16.65 -12.08 -16.82
N LYS A 382 -17.90 -11.97 -17.29
CA LYS A 382 -18.70 -13.14 -17.67
C LYS A 382 -18.03 -13.95 -18.78
N ASN A 383 -17.55 -13.30 -19.82
CA ASN A 383 -16.85 -13.95 -20.93
C ASN A 383 -15.57 -14.66 -20.47
N LEU A 384 -14.74 -14.03 -19.62
CA LEU A 384 -13.54 -14.68 -19.07
C LEU A 384 -13.89 -15.91 -18.21
N ARG A 385 -15.02 -15.86 -17.48
CA ARG A 385 -15.49 -16.99 -16.69
C ARG A 385 -15.87 -18.18 -17.59
N GLU A 386 -16.60 -17.92 -18.67
CA GLU A 386 -16.95 -18.93 -19.68
C GLU A 386 -15.71 -19.52 -20.35
N LEU A 387 -14.80 -18.66 -20.84
CA LEU A 387 -13.56 -19.08 -21.52
C LEU A 387 -12.57 -19.83 -20.60
N SER A 388 -12.65 -19.64 -19.29
CA SER A 388 -11.82 -20.35 -18.31
C SER A 388 -12.44 -21.66 -17.80
N GLY A 389 -13.62 -22.03 -18.30
CA GLY A 389 -14.36 -23.22 -17.86
C GLY A 389 -15.02 -23.06 -16.49
N GLY A 390 -15.42 -21.84 -16.12
CA GLY A 390 -16.16 -21.57 -14.88
C GLY A 390 -15.31 -21.23 -13.66
N LYS A 391 -14.03 -20.85 -13.85
CA LYS A 391 -13.13 -20.45 -12.75
C LYS A 391 -13.50 -19.08 -12.16
N PRO A 392 -13.18 -18.80 -10.88
CA PRO A 392 -13.40 -17.49 -10.29
C PRO A 392 -12.67 -16.39 -11.07
N VAL A 393 -13.40 -15.32 -11.38
CA VAL A 393 -12.89 -14.12 -12.06
C VAL A 393 -13.12 -12.92 -11.16
N GLY A 394 -12.03 -12.25 -10.78
CA GLY A 394 -12.06 -11.06 -9.95
C GLY A 394 -11.41 -9.85 -10.61
N ILE A 395 -11.47 -8.73 -9.91
CA ILE A 395 -10.81 -7.48 -10.31
C ILE A 395 -9.85 -6.99 -9.23
N LYS A 396 -8.82 -6.24 -9.64
CA LYS A 396 -7.90 -5.55 -8.73
C LYS A 396 -7.90 -4.05 -9.01
N LEU A 397 -8.05 -3.24 -7.96
CA LEU A 397 -7.98 -1.78 -8.05
C LEU A 397 -7.37 -1.14 -6.81
N CYS A 398 -6.64 -0.05 -7.03
CA CYS A 398 -6.48 1.02 -6.06
C CYS A 398 -7.64 2.00 -6.22
N VAL A 399 -8.34 2.29 -5.12
CA VAL A 399 -9.51 3.16 -5.16
C VAL A 399 -9.07 4.60 -5.41
N GLY A 400 -9.64 5.20 -6.46
CA GLY A 400 -9.52 6.60 -6.77
C GLY A 400 -10.78 7.35 -6.36
N ARG A 401 -11.52 7.85 -7.35
CA ARG A 401 -12.77 8.59 -7.14
C ARG A 401 -13.89 7.67 -6.70
N ARG A 402 -14.71 8.15 -5.76
CA ARG A 402 -15.73 7.33 -5.08
C ARG A 402 -16.98 7.15 -5.92
N HIS A 403 -17.32 8.14 -6.73
CA HIS A 403 -18.41 8.02 -7.69
C HIS A 403 -18.08 7.05 -8.83
N GLU A 404 -16.82 6.94 -9.29
CA GLU A 404 -16.41 5.92 -10.28
C GLU A 404 -16.48 4.50 -9.70
N LEU A 405 -16.07 4.33 -8.43
CA LEU A 405 -16.28 3.07 -7.71
C LEU A 405 -17.77 2.75 -7.57
N SER A 406 -18.61 3.76 -7.30
CA SER A 406 -20.06 3.58 -7.22
C SER A 406 -20.64 3.19 -8.57
N ALA A 407 -20.23 3.83 -9.67
CA ALA A 407 -20.63 3.47 -11.04
C ALA A 407 -20.30 2.01 -11.37
N LEU A 408 -19.13 1.53 -10.93
CA LEU A 408 -18.73 0.14 -11.09
C LEU A 408 -19.65 -0.84 -10.35
N ILE A 409 -20.07 -0.50 -9.12
CA ILE A 409 -20.97 -1.34 -8.32
C ILE A 409 -22.41 -1.26 -8.84
N ILE A 410 -22.85 -0.08 -9.30
CA ILE A 410 -24.15 0.09 -9.96
C ILE A 410 -24.25 -0.80 -11.20
N ALA A 411 -23.20 -0.83 -12.04
CA ALA A 411 -23.15 -1.72 -13.20
C ALA A 411 -23.27 -3.22 -12.82
N MET A 412 -22.73 -3.64 -11.67
CA MET A 412 -22.93 -5.01 -11.17
C MET A 412 -24.40 -5.29 -10.84
N VAL A 413 -25.06 -4.33 -10.19
CA VAL A 413 -26.49 -4.43 -9.84
C VAL A 413 -27.37 -4.45 -11.09
N GLU A 414 -27.15 -3.54 -12.04
CA GLU A 414 -27.93 -3.43 -13.27
C GLU A 414 -27.81 -4.65 -14.18
N THR A 415 -26.59 -5.19 -14.33
CA THR A 415 -26.34 -6.34 -15.19
C THR A 415 -26.65 -7.68 -14.51
N GLY A 416 -26.71 -7.70 -13.18
CA GLY A 416 -26.76 -8.93 -12.37
C GLY A 416 -25.48 -9.78 -12.47
N ILE A 417 -24.38 -9.20 -12.98
CA ILE A 417 -23.09 -9.89 -13.12
C ILE A 417 -22.11 -9.30 -12.12
N THR A 418 -21.51 -10.15 -11.31
CA THR A 418 -20.50 -9.76 -10.31
C THR A 418 -19.16 -10.45 -10.56
N PRO A 419 -18.03 -9.82 -10.19
CA PRO A 419 -16.77 -10.55 -10.00
C PRO A 419 -16.88 -11.46 -8.77
N ASP A 420 -16.14 -12.56 -8.76
CA ASP A 420 -16.10 -13.49 -7.63
C ASP A 420 -15.28 -12.92 -6.45
N PHE A 421 -14.35 -12.00 -6.74
CA PHE A 421 -13.58 -11.28 -5.75
C PHE A 421 -13.12 -9.89 -6.23
N ILE A 422 -12.83 -9.01 -5.28
CA ILE A 422 -12.22 -7.70 -5.52
C ILE A 422 -10.98 -7.56 -4.64
N THR A 423 -9.81 -7.44 -5.27
CA THR A 423 -8.58 -7.06 -4.57
C THR A 423 -8.48 -5.54 -4.47
N VAL A 424 -8.57 -5.04 -3.24
CA VAL A 424 -8.39 -3.62 -2.92
C VAL A 424 -6.93 -3.37 -2.57
N ASP A 425 -6.24 -2.61 -3.44
CA ASP A 425 -4.82 -2.31 -3.32
C ASP A 425 -4.63 -0.88 -2.78
N GLY A 426 -4.04 -0.70 -1.60
CA GLY A 426 -3.78 0.63 -1.05
C GLY A 426 -2.70 1.38 -1.81
N ALA A 427 -2.81 2.71 -1.91
CA ALA A 427 -1.83 3.60 -2.55
C ALA A 427 -0.39 3.39 -2.04
N GLU A 428 -0.24 2.93 -0.80
CA GLU A 428 1.04 2.55 -0.21
C GLU A 428 1.65 1.24 -0.77
N GLY A 429 1.06 0.66 -1.81
CA GLY A 429 1.50 -0.54 -2.53
C GLY A 429 2.93 -0.47 -3.06
N GLY A 430 3.50 -1.63 -3.43
CA GLY A 430 4.85 -1.71 -3.99
C GLY A 430 4.86 -1.66 -5.52
N THR A 431 6.02 -1.38 -6.11
CA THR A 431 6.26 -1.50 -7.55
C THR A 431 7.73 -1.80 -7.84
N GLY A 432 7.99 -2.54 -8.93
CA GLY A 432 9.33 -2.71 -9.46
C GLY A 432 9.84 -1.47 -10.22
N ALA A 433 8.93 -0.73 -10.86
CA ALA A 433 9.20 0.50 -11.58
C ALA A 433 7.92 1.36 -11.71
N ALA A 434 8.02 2.62 -11.31
CA ALA A 434 6.97 3.63 -11.50
C ALA A 434 7.60 5.04 -11.47
N PRO A 435 6.93 6.04 -12.05
CA PRO A 435 7.26 7.44 -11.82
C PRO A 435 7.13 7.80 -10.33
N TYR A 436 8.04 8.64 -9.83
CA TYR A 436 8.10 9.00 -8.41
C TYR A 436 6.86 9.76 -7.90
N GLU A 437 6.25 10.58 -8.75
CA GLU A 437 5.07 11.36 -8.37
C GLU A 437 3.84 10.45 -8.16
N PHE A 438 3.72 9.40 -8.97
CA PHE A 438 2.63 8.45 -8.86
C PHE A 438 2.69 7.65 -7.56
N THR A 439 3.88 7.26 -7.11
CA THR A 439 4.04 6.42 -5.92
C THR A 439 3.75 7.14 -4.61
N ASN A 440 3.81 8.48 -4.59
CA ASN A 440 3.68 9.26 -3.36
C ASN A 440 2.42 10.12 -3.31
N SER A 441 1.75 10.36 -4.44
CA SER A 441 0.71 11.39 -4.54
C SER A 441 -0.62 10.92 -5.15
N ILE A 442 -0.74 9.67 -5.59
CA ILE A 442 -1.93 9.19 -6.32
C ILE A 442 -2.50 7.92 -5.69
N GLY A 443 -3.81 7.92 -5.45
CA GLY A 443 -4.59 6.80 -4.93
C GLY A 443 -5.01 6.96 -3.46
N ALA A 444 -6.06 6.25 -3.05
CA ALA A 444 -6.46 6.18 -1.65
C ALA A 444 -5.61 5.15 -0.88
N PRO A 445 -5.26 5.42 0.39
CA PRO A 445 -4.64 4.40 1.24
C PRO A 445 -5.59 3.20 1.46
N LEU A 446 -5.04 2.07 1.88
CA LEU A 446 -5.79 0.80 1.93
C LEU A 446 -7.06 0.89 2.79
N ARG A 447 -7.03 1.61 3.92
CA ARG A 447 -8.16 1.63 4.87
C ARG A 447 -9.36 2.29 4.25
N GLU A 448 -9.18 3.50 3.72
CA GLU A 448 -10.21 4.28 3.06
C GLU A 448 -10.68 3.60 1.78
N GLY A 449 -9.79 2.91 1.06
CA GLY A 449 -10.16 2.11 -0.10
C GLY A 449 -11.03 0.92 0.28
N LEU A 450 -10.57 0.10 1.23
CA LEU A 450 -11.21 -1.14 1.65
C LEU A 450 -12.59 -0.88 2.26
N THR A 451 -12.70 0.09 3.17
CA THR A 451 -13.96 0.41 3.83
C THR A 451 -14.98 0.99 2.85
N ALA A 452 -14.54 1.78 1.86
CA ALA A 452 -15.45 2.27 0.83
C ALA A 452 -15.99 1.15 -0.07
N VAL A 453 -15.14 0.23 -0.52
CA VAL A 453 -15.58 -0.93 -1.32
C VAL A 453 -16.51 -1.81 -0.47
N HIS A 454 -16.14 -2.09 0.77
CA HIS A 454 -16.96 -2.88 1.69
C HIS A 454 -18.35 -2.26 1.88
N ASN A 455 -18.43 -0.97 2.20
CA ASN A 455 -19.68 -0.28 2.47
C ASN A 455 -20.54 -0.09 1.22
N LEU A 456 -19.97 0.28 0.07
CA LEU A 456 -20.75 0.41 -1.16
C LEU A 456 -21.35 -0.93 -1.60
N LEU A 457 -20.61 -2.04 -1.48
CA LEU A 457 -21.14 -3.37 -1.76
C LEU A 457 -22.25 -3.78 -0.79
N ARG A 458 -22.14 -3.40 0.50
CA ARG A 458 -23.18 -3.66 1.50
C ARG A 458 -24.43 -2.85 1.20
N GLY A 459 -24.27 -1.55 0.99
CA GLY A 459 -25.36 -0.66 0.64
C GLY A 459 -26.03 -1.06 -0.68
N ALA A 460 -25.27 -1.61 -1.62
CA ALA A 460 -25.80 -2.17 -2.86
C ALA A 460 -26.49 -3.55 -2.69
N GLY A 461 -26.41 -4.17 -1.52
CA GLY A 461 -27.05 -5.47 -1.25
C GLY A 461 -26.36 -6.66 -1.91
N ILE A 462 -25.09 -6.53 -2.34
CA ILE A 462 -24.35 -7.58 -3.06
C ILE A 462 -23.04 -8.01 -2.38
N ARG A 463 -22.73 -7.48 -1.19
CA ARG A 463 -21.47 -7.79 -0.47
C ARG A 463 -21.27 -9.29 -0.20
N ASN A 464 -22.34 -10.06 0.01
CA ASN A 464 -22.24 -11.50 0.27
C ASN A 464 -21.83 -12.33 -0.96
N GLN A 465 -21.92 -11.77 -2.17
CA GLN A 465 -21.59 -12.47 -3.42
C GLN A 465 -20.12 -12.34 -3.80
N ILE A 466 -19.39 -11.40 -3.18
CA ILE A 466 -18.06 -10.96 -3.62
C ILE A 466 -17.09 -11.04 -2.44
N LYS A 467 -15.97 -11.75 -2.60
CA LYS A 467 -14.90 -11.78 -1.60
C LYS A 467 -13.97 -10.57 -1.74
N LEU A 468 -13.61 -9.94 -0.63
CA LEU A 468 -12.70 -8.81 -0.61
C LEU A 468 -11.30 -9.23 -0.20
N ILE A 469 -10.30 -8.87 -1.00
CA ILE A 469 -8.91 -9.17 -0.74
C ILE A 469 -8.16 -7.87 -0.46
N ALA A 470 -7.61 -7.73 0.75
CA ALA A 470 -6.81 -6.56 1.11
C ALA A 470 -5.35 -6.72 0.65
N SER A 471 -4.82 -5.71 -0.05
CA SER A 471 -3.42 -5.65 -0.47
C SER A 471 -2.84 -4.27 -0.14
N GLY A 472 -1.88 -4.20 0.77
CA GLY A 472 -1.31 -2.91 1.18
C GLY A 472 -0.57 -3.03 2.51
N LYS A 473 0.76 -2.90 2.46
CA LYS A 473 1.70 -2.96 3.61
C LYS A 473 1.48 -4.06 4.67
N VAL A 474 0.77 -5.15 4.35
CA VAL A 474 0.59 -6.30 5.26
C VAL A 474 1.93 -7.02 5.49
N THR A 475 2.33 -7.15 6.76
CA THR A 475 3.57 -7.86 7.13
C THR A 475 3.42 -8.78 8.34
N SER A 476 2.44 -8.53 9.20
CA SER A 476 2.25 -9.20 10.48
C SER A 476 0.86 -9.84 10.61
N GLY A 477 0.68 -10.71 11.60
CA GLY A 477 -0.64 -11.29 11.91
C GLY A 477 -1.66 -10.22 12.30
N PHE A 478 -1.24 -9.19 13.06
CA PHE A 478 -2.10 -8.07 13.42
C PHE A 478 -2.57 -7.26 12.21
N ASP A 479 -1.72 -7.09 11.18
CA ASP A 479 -2.15 -6.42 9.93
C ASP A 479 -3.27 -7.20 9.23
N VAL A 480 -3.17 -8.54 9.24
CA VAL A 480 -4.22 -9.42 8.69
C VAL A 480 -5.51 -9.25 9.48
N VAL A 481 -5.46 -9.38 10.81
CA VAL A 481 -6.63 -9.22 11.69
C VAL A 481 -7.28 -7.85 11.51
N ARG A 482 -6.52 -6.77 11.45
CA ARG A 482 -7.06 -5.43 11.20
C ARG A 482 -7.81 -5.35 9.88
N ASN A 483 -7.23 -5.88 8.81
CA ASN A 483 -7.86 -5.80 7.48
C ASN A 483 -9.13 -6.66 7.41
N LEU A 484 -9.13 -7.83 8.06
CA LEU A 484 -10.32 -8.67 8.19
C LEU A 484 -11.44 -7.94 8.95
N ALA A 485 -11.09 -7.28 10.07
CA ALA A 485 -12.03 -6.49 10.87
C ALA A 485 -12.64 -5.31 10.08
N LEU A 486 -11.87 -4.72 9.15
CA LEU A 486 -12.33 -3.65 8.24
C LEU A 486 -13.10 -4.17 7.01
N GLY A 487 -13.36 -5.48 6.96
CA GLY A 487 -14.26 -6.08 5.99
C GLY A 487 -13.60 -6.80 4.81
N ALA A 488 -12.29 -7.04 4.86
CA ALA A 488 -11.65 -8.00 3.96
C ALA A 488 -11.98 -9.45 4.37
N ASP A 489 -12.00 -10.37 3.41
CA ASP A 489 -12.11 -11.81 3.65
C ASP A 489 -10.72 -12.46 3.76
N LEU A 490 -9.70 -11.94 3.06
CA LEU A 490 -8.31 -12.42 3.14
C LEU A 490 -7.31 -11.32 2.72
N CYS A 491 -6.01 -11.60 2.84
CA CYS A 491 -4.94 -10.67 2.48
C CYS A 491 -3.99 -11.20 1.39
N ASN A 492 -3.58 -10.30 0.50
CA ASN A 492 -2.53 -10.52 -0.50
C ASN A 492 -1.26 -9.78 -0.08
N VAL A 493 -0.13 -10.50 0.01
CA VAL A 493 1.15 -9.97 0.51
C VAL A 493 2.21 -10.01 -0.58
N ALA A 494 2.76 -8.84 -0.95
CA ALA A 494 3.92 -8.74 -1.85
C ALA A 494 5.23 -8.54 -1.07
N ARG A 495 5.37 -7.40 -0.37
CA ARG A 495 6.64 -7.00 0.25
C ARG A 495 7.08 -7.90 1.40
N GLY A 496 6.13 -8.42 2.20
CA GLY A 496 6.42 -9.46 3.20
C GLY A 496 7.05 -10.70 2.54
N MET A 497 6.47 -11.18 1.43
CA MET A 497 7.02 -12.31 0.67
C MET A 497 8.40 -11.99 0.08
N MET A 498 8.62 -10.77 -0.41
CA MET A 498 9.95 -10.32 -0.86
C MET A 498 10.97 -10.30 0.27
N PHE A 499 10.61 -9.84 1.47
CA PHE A 499 11.49 -9.87 2.63
C PHE A 499 11.78 -11.32 3.06
N ALA A 500 10.81 -12.23 2.98
CA ALA A 500 11.03 -13.66 3.23
C ALA A 500 12.02 -14.29 2.24
N LEU A 501 11.95 -13.92 0.95
CA LEU A 501 12.97 -14.25 -0.06
C LEU A 501 14.35 -13.66 0.28
N GLY A 502 14.41 -12.59 1.08
CA GLY A 502 15.63 -11.94 1.54
C GLY A 502 15.88 -10.56 0.96
N CYS A 503 14.84 -9.87 0.46
CA CYS A 503 14.95 -8.47 0.06
C CYS A 503 15.48 -7.64 1.22
N VAL A 504 16.46 -6.78 0.97
CA VAL A 504 17.06 -5.89 1.99
C VAL A 504 16.56 -4.45 1.90
N GLN A 505 15.48 -4.20 1.17
CA GLN A 505 14.97 -2.85 0.88
C GLN A 505 16.01 -1.95 0.19
N ALA A 506 16.77 -2.49 -0.76
CA ALA A 506 17.80 -1.74 -1.48
C ALA A 506 17.26 -0.64 -2.40
N LEU A 507 15.96 -0.65 -2.72
CA LEU A 507 15.27 0.31 -3.60
C LEU A 507 15.90 0.45 -5.01
N LYS A 508 16.53 -0.63 -5.51
CA LYS A 508 17.19 -0.72 -6.82
C LYS A 508 16.44 -1.66 -7.79
N CYS A 509 15.13 -1.83 -7.60
CA CYS A 509 14.34 -2.86 -8.28
C CYS A 509 14.23 -2.64 -9.81
N ASN A 510 14.24 -1.38 -10.23
CA ASN A 510 14.14 -0.94 -11.62
C ASN A 510 15.49 -0.97 -12.37
N THR A 511 16.62 -1.00 -11.67
CA THR A 511 17.95 -0.81 -12.28
C THR A 511 18.61 -2.09 -12.76
N ASN A 512 17.93 -3.23 -12.61
CA ASN A 512 18.46 -4.57 -12.84
C ASN A 512 19.61 -4.99 -11.88
N LYS A 513 19.97 -4.16 -10.88
CA LYS A 513 21.12 -4.39 -9.98
C LYS A 513 20.70 -4.81 -8.57
N CYS A 514 19.73 -5.71 -8.48
CA CYS A 514 19.24 -6.20 -7.19
C CYS A 514 20.33 -7.03 -6.49
N PRO A 515 20.86 -6.62 -5.32
CA PRO A 515 21.98 -7.30 -4.69
C PRO A 515 21.62 -8.68 -4.13
N THR A 516 20.33 -9.00 -4.02
CA THR A 516 19.84 -10.26 -3.46
C THR A 516 19.24 -11.18 -4.51
N GLY A 517 19.38 -10.87 -5.80
CA GLY A 517 18.90 -11.73 -6.89
C GLY A 517 17.39 -11.80 -7.08
N ILE A 518 16.60 -10.97 -6.37
CA ILE A 518 15.12 -11.03 -6.41
C ILE A 518 14.55 -10.29 -7.61
N THR A 519 15.01 -9.06 -7.87
CA THR A 519 14.44 -8.16 -8.89
C THR A 519 15.45 -7.82 -9.98
N THR A 520 16.06 -8.84 -10.57
CA THR A 520 17.11 -8.73 -11.59
C THR A 520 16.98 -9.86 -12.61
N GLN A 521 17.47 -9.61 -13.82
CA GLN A 521 17.64 -10.58 -14.89
C GLN A 521 19.14 -10.86 -15.15
N ASP A 522 20.05 -10.32 -14.32
CA ASP A 522 21.48 -10.62 -14.36
C ASP A 522 21.73 -12.03 -13.76
N PRO A 523 22.24 -12.99 -14.55
CA PRO A 523 22.48 -14.35 -14.07
C PRO A 523 23.38 -14.43 -12.83
N GLN A 524 24.41 -13.58 -12.73
CA GLN A 524 25.35 -13.60 -11.60
C GLN A 524 24.66 -13.17 -10.30
N LEU A 525 23.78 -12.17 -10.38
CA LEU A 525 23.01 -11.73 -9.21
C LEU A 525 21.89 -12.71 -8.86
N MET A 526 21.24 -13.31 -9.87
CA MET A 526 20.18 -14.30 -9.68
C MET A 526 20.69 -15.57 -8.98
N GLU A 527 21.92 -16.00 -9.27
CA GLU A 527 22.55 -17.18 -8.66
C GLU A 527 22.60 -17.10 -7.13
N GLY A 528 22.77 -15.89 -6.56
CA GLY A 528 22.75 -15.67 -5.12
C GLY A 528 21.40 -16.01 -4.43
N LEU A 529 20.32 -16.16 -5.19
CA LEU A 529 18.99 -16.51 -4.68
C LEU A 529 18.75 -18.03 -4.72
N HIS A 530 19.27 -18.74 -3.72
CA HIS A 530 19.14 -20.20 -3.60
C HIS A 530 17.68 -20.68 -3.40
N ILE A 531 17.06 -21.22 -4.45
CA ILE A 531 15.62 -21.54 -4.54
C ILE A 531 15.10 -22.39 -3.36
N PRO A 532 15.66 -23.57 -3.01
CA PRO A 532 15.10 -24.42 -1.96
C PRO A 532 15.02 -23.72 -0.60
N THR A 533 16.08 -22.99 -0.23
CA THR A 533 16.10 -22.22 1.03
C THR A 533 15.10 -21.07 1.00
N LYS A 534 14.95 -20.39 -0.14
CA LYS A 534 14.03 -19.26 -0.24
C LYS A 534 12.56 -19.70 -0.26
N ALA A 535 12.26 -20.84 -0.87
CA ALA A 535 10.93 -21.44 -0.84
C ALA A 535 10.50 -21.77 0.59
N MET A 536 11.36 -22.47 1.36
CA MET A 536 11.12 -22.77 2.77
C MET A 536 10.91 -21.49 3.60
N ARG A 537 11.67 -20.42 3.31
CA ARG A 537 11.51 -19.15 4.01
C ARG A 537 10.17 -18.48 3.78
N VAL A 538 9.68 -18.52 2.55
CA VAL A 538 8.37 -17.95 2.18
C VAL A 538 7.25 -18.74 2.83
N GLU A 539 7.33 -20.08 2.78
CA GLU A 539 6.41 -21.00 3.46
C GLU A 539 6.35 -20.71 4.97
N ASN A 540 7.49 -20.70 5.66
CA ASN A 540 7.56 -20.44 7.10
C ASN A 540 6.97 -19.07 7.47
N TYR A 541 7.29 -18.04 6.68
CA TYR A 541 6.75 -16.70 6.91
C TYR A 541 5.23 -16.66 6.78
N GLN A 542 4.70 -17.27 5.73
CA GLN A 542 3.25 -17.32 5.48
C GLN A 542 2.55 -18.09 6.61
N ALA A 543 3.01 -19.30 6.93
CA ALA A 543 2.43 -20.14 7.97
C ALA A 543 2.45 -19.46 9.34
N SER A 544 3.59 -18.89 9.74
CA SER A 544 3.72 -18.15 11.01
C SER A 544 2.83 -16.91 11.07
N THR A 545 2.58 -16.27 9.92
CA THR A 545 1.73 -15.07 9.85
C THR A 545 0.25 -15.43 9.94
N VAL A 546 -0.18 -16.51 9.30
CA VAL A 546 -1.52 -17.07 9.45
C VAL A 546 -1.75 -17.53 10.88
N HIS A 547 -0.83 -18.31 11.44
CA HIS A 547 -0.92 -18.78 12.82
C HIS A 547 -1.07 -17.62 13.81
N ALA A 548 -0.19 -16.61 13.73
CA ALA A 548 -0.29 -15.43 14.57
C ALA A 548 -1.59 -14.64 14.38
N ALA A 549 -2.17 -14.63 13.18
CA ALA A 549 -3.47 -13.99 12.96
C ALA A 549 -4.60 -14.75 13.68
N LEU A 550 -4.61 -16.09 13.58
CA LEU A 550 -5.58 -16.94 14.28
C LEU A 550 -5.43 -16.84 15.81
N GLU A 551 -4.20 -16.80 16.32
CA GLU A 551 -3.92 -16.59 17.74
C GLU A 551 -4.47 -15.25 18.23
N ILE A 552 -4.29 -14.17 17.46
CA ILE A 552 -4.83 -12.85 17.81
C ILE A 552 -6.36 -12.87 17.79
N ILE A 553 -6.99 -13.50 16.79
CA ILE A 553 -8.46 -13.64 16.71
C ILE A 553 -8.99 -14.38 17.95
N GLY A 554 -8.34 -15.49 18.32
CA GLY A 554 -8.67 -16.24 19.52
C GLY A 554 -8.45 -15.47 20.82
N ALA A 555 -7.36 -14.69 20.90
CA ALA A 555 -7.05 -13.83 22.05
C ALA A 555 -8.09 -12.72 22.24
N VAL A 556 -8.67 -12.19 21.16
CA VAL A 556 -9.79 -11.23 21.20
C VAL A 556 -11.11 -11.90 21.62
N GLY A 557 -11.17 -13.24 21.64
CA GLY A 557 -12.34 -14.02 22.04
C GLY A 557 -13.26 -14.41 20.88
N VAL A 558 -12.78 -14.26 19.64
CA VAL A 558 -13.53 -14.57 18.42
C VAL A 558 -13.13 -15.97 17.92
N ARG A 559 -14.11 -16.78 17.49
CA ARG A 559 -13.89 -18.18 17.12
C ARG A 559 -13.58 -18.41 15.63
N SER A 560 -13.83 -17.42 14.78
CA SER A 560 -13.64 -17.51 13.33
C SER A 560 -13.36 -16.10 12.75
N PRO A 561 -12.49 -15.98 11.73
CA PRO A 561 -12.25 -14.72 11.02
C PRO A 561 -13.53 -13.98 10.56
N GLU A 562 -14.58 -14.70 10.16
CA GLU A 562 -15.82 -14.10 9.65
C GLU A 562 -16.62 -13.32 10.71
N LEU A 563 -16.42 -13.68 11.97
CA LEU A 563 -17.06 -13.03 13.12
C LEU A 563 -16.29 -11.79 13.58
N LEU A 564 -15.10 -11.55 13.04
CA LEU A 564 -14.33 -10.36 13.33
C LEU A 564 -15.03 -9.13 12.74
N LYS A 565 -15.09 -8.06 13.52
CA LYS A 565 -15.77 -6.79 13.21
C LYS A 565 -14.87 -5.60 13.54
N ALA A 566 -15.13 -4.45 12.93
CA ALA A 566 -14.34 -3.26 13.09
C ALA A 566 -14.18 -2.81 14.56
N HIS A 567 -15.18 -3.01 15.43
CA HIS A 567 -15.06 -2.64 16.84
C HIS A 567 -14.01 -3.42 17.64
N HIS A 568 -13.53 -4.56 17.14
CA HIS A 568 -12.47 -5.32 17.79
C HIS A 568 -11.11 -4.62 17.70
N ILE A 569 -10.97 -3.66 16.78
CA ILE A 569 -9.74 -2.87 16.60
C ILE A 569 -9.97 -1.47 17.14
N LEU A 570 -9.04 -1.02 17.98
CA LEU A 570 -9.04 0.31 18.56
C LEU A 570 -7.93 1.15 17.94
N TYR A 571 -8.20 2.44 17.84
CA TYR A 571 -7.31 3.46 17.29
C TYR A 571 -7.21 4.63 18.26
N ARG A 572 -5.99 5.12 18.48
CA ARG A 572 -5.75 6.33 19.27
C ARG A 572 -5.76 7.57 18.38
N GLY A 573 -6.75 8.44 18.59
CA GLY A 573 -6.88 9.73 17.90
C GLY A 573 -5.85 10.76 18.34
N GLU A 574 -5.74 11.84 17.57
CA GLU A 574 -4.86 12.98 17.89
C GLU A 574 -5.29 13.73 19.16
N ASP A 575 -6.58 13.67 19.50
CA ASP A 575 -7.14 14.21 20.74
C ASP A 575 -6.83 13.32 21.97
N GLY A 576 -6.03 12.26 21.79
CA GLY A 576 -5.66 11.29 22.81
C GLY A 576 -6.75 10.28 23.13
N LYS A 577 -7.97 10.43 22.58
CA LYS A 577 -9.07 9.50 22.82
C LYS A 577 -8.88 8.21 22.04
N VAL A 578 -9.49 7.16 22.55
CA VAL A 578 -9.53 5.86 21.89
C VAL A 578 -10.88 5.73 21.19
N HIS A 579 -10.83 5.45 19.90
CA HIS A 579 -11.98 5.17 19.06
C HIS A 579 -11.93 3.71 18.62
N THR A 580 -13.07 3.08 18.44
CA THR A 580 -13.10 1.84 17.68
C THR A 580 -12.95 2.14 16.18
N MET A 581 -12.46 1.19 15.39
CA MET A 581 -12.47 1.36 13.94
C MET A 581 -13.90 1.44 13.38
N GLU A 582 -14.90 0.91 14.09
CA GLU A 582 -16.32 1.07 13.75
C GLU A 582 -16.80 2.53 13.89
N ASP A 583 -16.30 3.27 14.90
CA ASP A 583 -16.62 4.70 15.05
C ASP A 583 -16.04 5.54 13.90
N MET A 584 -14.91 5.10 13.33
CA MET A 584 -14.21 5.79 12.23
C MET A 584 -14.75 5.38 10.86
N TYR A 585 -15.19 4.13 10.72
CA TYR A 585 -15.66 3.53 9.47
C TYR A 585 -16.92 2.69 9.73
N PRO A 586 -18.07 3.33 10.00
CA PRO A 586 -19.30 2.60 10.31
C PRO A 586 -19.79 1.81 9.10
N GLU A 587 -20.33 0.63 9.37
CA GLU A 587 -20.89 -0.24 8.33
C GLU A 587 -22.24 0.29 7.84
N LEU A 588 -22.44 0.32 6.52
CA LEU A 588 -23.76 0.61 5.96
C LEU A 588 -24.73 -0.56 6.19
N PRO A 589 -26.02 -0.26 6.46
CA PRO A 589 -27.08 -1.25 6.38
C PRO A 589 -27.13 -1.90 5.00
N TYR A 590 -27.49 -3.19 4.96
CA TYR A 590 -27.51 -3.95 3.73
C TYR A 590 -28.64 -3.49 2.80
N GLY A 591 -28.36 -3.23 1.53
CA GLY A 591 -29.37 -2.84 0.52
C GLY A 591 -29.82 -1.37 0.54
N ILE A 592 -29.34 -0.56 1.50
CA ILE A 592 -29.82 0.82 1.73
C ILE A 592 -29.63 1.79 0.55
N LEU A 593 -28.77 1.47 -0.43
CA LEU A 593 -28.52 2.32 -1.60
C LEU A 593 -29.38 1.96 -2.83
N VAL A 594 -30.06 0.81 -2.81
CA VAL A 594 -30.84 0.29 -3.96
C VAL A 594 -32.34 0.47 -3.75
N ASP A 595 -32.81 0.32 -2.52
CA ASP A 595 -34.16 0.77 -2.14
C ASP A 595 -34.24 2.30 -2.24
N ASP A 596 -35.43 2.88 -2.47
CA ASP A 596 -35.63 4.34 -2.53
C ASP A 596 -34.81 5.00 -1.41
N ILE A 597 -33.72 5.69 -1.80
CA ILE A 597 -32.79 6.29 -0.85
C ILE A 597 -33.67 7.13 0.07
N PRO A 598 -33.72 6.86 1.39
CA PRO A 598 -34.52 7.66 2.30
C PRO A 598 -34.21 9.13 2.03
N ASP A 599 -35.24 9.98 1.91
CA ASP A 599 -35.09 11.40 1.56
C ASP A 599 -33.83 11.96 2.22
N ARG A 600 -32.99 12.70 1.49
CA ARG A 600 -31.66 13.16 1.97
C ARG A 600 -31.69 13.77 3.39
N GLU A 601 -32.82 14.34 3.81
CA GLU A 601 -33.07 14.87 5.15
C GLU A 601 -33.06 13.81 6.28
N GLN A 602 -33.20 12.52 5.97
CA GLN A 602 -33.18 11.38 6.91
C GLN A 602 -31.80 10.71 7.00
N LEU A 603 -30.90 10.98 6.04
CA LEU A 603 -29.53 10.48 6.06
C LEU A 603 -28.67 11.45 6.86
N CYS A 604 -27.92 10.95 7.85
CA CYS A 604 -26.99 11.77 8.61
C CYS A 604 -25.62 11.08 8.68
N GLY A 605 -24.55 11.87 8.70
CA GLY A 605 -23.17 11.37 8.81
C GLY A 605 -22.72 10.58 7.58
N ASP A 606 -22.12 9.40 7.79
CA ASP A 606 -21.56 8.60 6.70
C ASP A 606 -22.59 8.12 5.67
N LEU A 607 -23.87 7.93 6.07
CA LEU A 607 -24.96 7.54 5.17
C LEU A 607 -25.22 8.58 4.06
N GLU A 608 -25.17 9.87 4.39
CA GLU A 608 -25.32 10.95 3.42
C GLU A 608 -24.18 10.93 2.40
N ARG A 609 -22.94 10.73 2.88
CA ARG A 609 -21.74 10.67 2.03
C ARG A 609 -21.83 9.56 0.99
N TYR A 610 -22.16 8.33 1.40
CA TYR A 610 -22.28 7.20 0.47
C TYR A 610 -23.47 7.37 -0.48
N GLY A 611 -24.58 7.97 -0.03
CA GLY A 611 -25.70 8.33 -0.90
C GLY A 611 -25.31 9.30 -2.01
N VAL A 612 -24.54 10.36 -1.68
CA VAL A 612 -24.01 11.31 -2.67
C VAL A 612 -23.10 10.62 -3.68
N TRP A 613 -22.19 9.75 -3.22
CA TRP A 613 -21.31 8.98 -4.12
C TRP A 613 -22.10 8.07 -5.06
N TRP A 614 -23.17 7.45 -4.55
CA TRP A 614 -24.03 6.57 -5.32
C TRP A 614 -24.81 7.33 -6.40
N GLU A 615 -25.45 8.45 -6.06
CA GLU A 615 -26.17 9.31 -7.02
C GLU A 615 -25.22 9.84 -8.11
N LYS A 616 -24.06 10.37 -7.72
CA LYS A 616 -23.02 10.80 -8.69
C LYS A 616 -22.52 9.63 -9.53
N GLY A 617 -22.44 8.44 -8.95
CA GLY A 617 -22.07 7.21 -9.63
C GLY A 617 -23.03 6.84 -10.75
N ARG A 618 -24.35 6.98 -10.57
CA ARG A 618 -25.34 6.74 -11.63
C ARG A 618 -25.12 7.69 -12.80
N ASN A 619 -24.98 8.98 -12.52
CA ASN A 619 -24.71 9.99 -13.55
C ASN A 619 -23.40 9.69 -14.30
N SER A 620 -22.36 9.31 -13.56
CA SER A 620 -21.05 8.98 -14.13
C SER A 620 -21.13 7.74 -15.02
N LEU A 621 -21.87 6.72 -14.61
CA LEU A 621 -22.09 5.52 -15.42
C LEU A 621 -22.76 5.87 -16.75
N GLU A 622 -23.85 6.65 -16.70
CA GLU A 622 -24.52 7.12 -17.91
C GLU A 622 -23.59 7.91 -18.84
N GLU A 623 -22.79 8.82 -18.30
CA GLU A 623 -21.82 9.61 -19.07
C GLU A 623 -20.72 8.74 -19.68
N MET A 624 -20.23 7.73 -18.95
CA MET A 624 -19.22 6.80 -19.46
C MET A 624 -19.77 6.01 -20.65
N VAL A 625 -21.00 5.51 -20.54
CA VAL A 625 -21.69 4.75 -21.60
C VAL A 625 -21.95 5.64 -22.82
N LYS A 626 -22.36 6.90 -22.61
CA LYS A 626 -22.56 7.90 -23.69
C LYS A 626 -21.23 8.39 -24.31
N GLY A 627 -20.09 8.08 -23.70
CA GLY A 627 -18.77 8.54 -24.14
C GLY A 627 -18.52 10.04 -23.88
N SER A 628 -19.33 10.67 -23.02
CA SER A 628 -19.21 12.08 -22.63
C SER A 628 -18.45 12.29 -21.32
N TYR A 629 -18.09 11.22 -20.61
CA TYR A 629 -17.37 11.31 -19.35
C TYR A 629 -16.02 12.03 -19.48
N GLY A 630 -15.78 13.03 -18.62
CA GLY A 630 -14.56 13.85 -18.64
C GLY A 630 -14.56 14.98 -19.68
N THR A 631 -15.66 15.20 -20.41
CA THR A 631 -15.84 16.37 -21.30
C THR A 631 -16.30 17.64 -20.56
N VAL A 632 -16.75 17.49 -19.31
CA VAL A 632 -17.16 18.55 -18.39
C VAL A 632 -16.24 18.51 -17.15
N PRO A 633 -15.96 19.64 -16.47
CA PRO A 633 -15.19 19.63 -15.23
C PRO A 633 -15.79 18.67 -14.20
N ILE A 634 -14.96 17.76 -13.69
CA ILE A 634 -15.37 16.77 -12.69
C ILE A 634 -15.65 17.50 -11.38
N GLU A 635 -16.85 17.32 -10.85
CA GLU A 635 -17.19 17.84 -9.52
C GLU A 635 -16.47 17.07 -8.40
N PRO A 636 -16.14 17.73 -7.27
CA PRO A 636 -15.57 17.05 -6.12
C PRO A 636 -16.48 15.94 -5.58
N ASP A 637 -15.87 14.87 -5.04
CA ASP A 637 -16.55 13.74 -4.39
C ASP A 637 -17.33 14.13 -3.10
N GLY A 638 -17.19 15.37 -2.62
CA GLY A 638 -17.68 15.82 -1.30
C GLY A 638 -16.64 15.66 -0.19
N GLU A 639 -17.02 15.89 1.07
CA GLU A 639 -16.12 15.72 2.21
C GLU A 639 -15.77 14.24 2.44
N TYR A 640 -14.49 13.95 2.68
CA TYR A 640 -14.00 12.60 2.98
C TYR A 640 -14.22 12.20 4.44
N TYR A 641 -14.42 13.18 5.33
CA TYR A 641 -14.64 12.98 6.77
C TYR A 641 -15.69 13.97 7.26
N VAL A 642 -16.76 13.49 7.89
CA VAL A 642 -17.71 14.34 8.63
C VAL A 642 -17.70 13.87 10.09
N SER A 643 -17.49 14.79 11.02
CA SER A 643 -17.61 14.46 12.44
C SER A 643 -19.09 14.16 12.73
N ASN A 644 -19.38 13.02 13.37
CA ASN A 644 -20.73 12.58 13.79
C ASN A 644 -21.41 13.48 14.85
N HIS A 645 -21.07 14.77 14.93
CA HIS A 645 -21.68 15.74 15.84
C HIS A 645 -23.09 16.11 15.34
N GLY A 646 -24.07 15.22 15.51
CA GLY A 646 -25.47 15.55 15.24
C GLY A 646 -26.41 14.38 14.94
N CYS A 647 -25.92 13.18 14.64
CA CYS A 647 -26.81 12.04 14.38
C CYS A 647 -27.52 11.59 15.66
N ILE A 648 -28.83 11.84 15.75
CA ILE A 648 -29.70 11.20 16.73
C ILE A 648 -29.77 9.71 16.34
N ARG A 649 -29.06 8.85 17.09
CA ARG A 649 -29.31 7.40 17.06
C ARG A 649 -30.75 7.17 17.54
N ASN A 650 -31.65 6.79 16.64
CA ASN A 650 -32.95 6.22 16.99
C ASN A 650 -32.89 4.70 16.93
#